data_AF-A0A6G8UD82-F1
#
_entry.id   AF-A0A6G8UD82-F1
#
_cell.length_a   1.000
_cell.length_b   1.000
_cell.length_c   1.000
_cell.angle_alpha   90.00
_cell.angle_beta   90.00
_cell.angle_gamma   90.00
#
_symmetry.space_group_name_H-M   'P 1'
#
loop_
_entity.id
_entity.type
_entity.pdbx_description
1 polymer ?
#
loop_
_entity_poly.entity_id
_entity_poly.type
_entity_poly.pdbx_seq_one_letter_code
_entity_poly.pdbx_strand_id
1 'polypeptide(L)'
;MDVATEFKSKILSRSKEPEEYRLYRAGLEWDLTDPIVIDRAEDFKSAPRWSDRLTPYHHQVTNLITFCRRLPVTLLADDVGLGKTISAGLIISELVIRSRLSKVLIVCPKILAQQWKEELEAKFNIPAIVAFGRDLLAAEPDEVGAVITTYNSARLYLEKLPEDRFQMLVLDEAHKLRNLYGVPNTPQVAKRFRTALEERRFPYVLMLTATPIQNRLWDLYSLVDLLTVARGHDNPFGSEGMFIRKFVADPRDGARQLKEEAKDEFRSIVYGYMSRVRRGDAKLYFPERKVLRHEVNPTAAELQLIKAIAKPIQKLNRLTQISILQALTSSPEALSAQLDNMARNGTVPADLAATVKDIVAEMPLTAKLLGLNKLIQKLKKENPDGWRLVVFTIRRETQTTIQNFLEGHGLKVGIINGDSGERNQETIKLFRETPPRYRVIVSTEAGSEGVNLQIANVLVNYDLPWNPMIVEQRIGRVQRLASSHAFVSIYNVTLRGTFEDYIVGRLMEKLQMASHAVGDVEALLQGADVGDGDEDGGSGFEDRVLDLVLAALAGKDVERATKLAEKSIEDAKLELEREEANINSLLGGMDEAEYDGPRTPTLPNIKRSMTPREFALAALKFLKVQLTEEPNGFLRAEENGGREYIRFADPADPAKRTTLYAPGAPAFQRLVGRIVASGLHEVDDLDQDPTRASRETAQTWVTQFGGHFTSSELTDAIRLFDGSALLRVRATVAHDSYERLVGVHCENQDHRTERNKSAVNPIPRAFDKPQSLGIDVDRLQRAALSDDGISEFSRFYLERREHETMRASDTRKRKKLEDEFTPRLELTLVGLDGRVHREIGVKVRYTLNSEDEYESLLVVRPHDKALIRAPELSLCSKSGKTVPNQCLARCDVTGAYVLRHLLAKSETSGRLALPEFTILCAHSAKRILREEADVSAITGKLVSVEFLKTSAMSGKKAEAEHFRTCFFTKSEFLTDELVLSEISGKEYRSDEGMQSSASGRTGHKREFIFCHETRRPIAPDEAEECEITGHRVRAGILEKCEITGKMVLPIGLETCSLTGKRALKRHIVSSSLSGLRLLEQIAQRSSKGMFCAPSERRTCVWSGRAAHPDDIRTCELTGLAIHFEFMTPHAPYRLQPLIEMLNGVRRGSDGVERWPEIANQLTSAKNGGKYRVEAAIVSPNNQHLATSSESRAMLGLRVYQVGALYDVSTKSIVGRICVGKRGKESWIEIAR
;
A
#
# COMPACT_ATOMS: atom_id res chain seq x y z
N MET A 1 2.43 12.78 2.91
CA MET A 1 2.21 11.44 3.47
C MET A 1 3.25 10.56 2.84
N ASP A 2 4.12 9.94 3.63
CA ASP A 2 5.34 9.34 3.12
C ASP A 2 5.07 7.90 2.68
N VAL A 3 4.55 7.77 1.46
CA VAL A 3 4.31 6.49 0.81
C VAL A 3 5.61 6.03 0.17
N ALA A 4 6.16 4.91 0.65
CA ALA A 4 7.41 4.36 0.15
C ALA A 4 7.28 4.03 -1.34
N THR A 5 8.08 4.68 -2.18
CA THR A 5 7.94 4.68 -3.64
C THR A 5 9.25 4.20 -4.28
N GLU A 6 9.19 3.13 -5.07
CA GLU A 6 10.33 2.59 -5.82
C GLU A 6 10.05 2.69 -7.33
N PHE A 7 11.01 3.18 -8.12
CA PHE A 7 10.91 3.20 -9.58
C PHE A 7 11.86 2.20 -10.24
N LYS A 8 11.29 1.38 -11.12
CA LYS A 8 11.97 0.37 -11.93
C LYS A 8 11.68 0.64 -13.40
N SER A 9 12.53 0.12 -14.27
CA SER A 9 12.30 0.14 -15.72
C SER A 9 12.58 -1.24 -16.28
N LYS A 10 11.70 -1.72 -17.14
CA LYS A 10 11.86 -2.99 -17.82
C LYS A 10 12.87 -2.83 -18.96
N ILE A 11 13.53 -3.92 -19.35
CA ILE A 11 14.21 -3.97 -20.65
C ILE A 11 13.11 -3.94 -21.72
N LEU A 12 13.03 -2.85 -22.48
CA LEU A 12 12.10 -2.69 -23.58
C LEU A 12 12.84 -2.87 -24.90
N SER A 13 12.24 -3.63 -25.82
CA SER A 13 12.75 -3.91 -27.18
C SER A 13 11.78 -3.41 -28.24
N ARG A 14 12.28 -2.90 -29.38
CA ARG A 14 11.40 -2.37 -30.43
C ARG A 14 10.54 -3.47 -31.06
N SER A 15 9.24 -3.23 -31.17
CA SER A 15 8.32 -4.07 -31.95
C SER A 15 8.73 -4.12 -33.43
N LYS A 16 8.37 -5.21 -34.13
CA LYS A 16 8.51 -5.34 -35.58
C LYS A 16 7.26 -4.86 -36.31
N GLU A 17 6.10 -5.09 -35.71
CA GLU A 17 4.78 -4.76 -36.23
C GLU A 17 3.94 -4.14 -35.09
N PRO A 18 3.08 -3.14 -35.35
CA PRO A 18 2.25 -2.50 -34.31
C PRO A 18 1.33 -3.48 -33.57
N GLU A 19 0.91 -4.57 -34.23
CA GLU A 19 0.12 -5.63 -33.58
C GLU A 19 0.89 -6.34 -32.45
N GLU A 20 2.22 -6.45 -32.53
CA GLU A 20 3.04 -7.03 -31.45
C GLU A 20 2.94 -6.15 -30.18
N TYR A 21 3.04 -4.82 -30.31
CA TYR A 21 2.95 -3.90 -29.18
C TYR A 21 1.51 -3.83 -28.62
N ARG A 22 0.49 -3.85 -29.49
CA ARG A 22 -0.91 -3.93 -29.06
C ARG A 22 -1.23 -5.22 -28.29
N LEU A 23 -0.71 -6.36 -28.75
CA LEU A 23 -0.83 -7.65 -28.04
C LEU A 23 -0.08 -7.64 -26.70
N TYR A 24 1.12 -7.08 -26.68
CA TYR A 24 1.91 -6.89 -25.46
C TYR A 24 1.17 -6.05 -24.42
N ARG A 25 0.56 -4.93 -24.83
CA ARG A 25 -0.28 -4.08 -24.00
C ARG A 25 -1.53 -4.82 -23.49
N ALA A 26 -2.21 -5.59 -24.34
CA ALA A 26 -3.32 -6.44 -23.90
C ALA A 26 -2.87 -7.51 -22.88
N GLY A 27 -1.63 -8.00 -22.99
CA GLY A 27 -1.00 -8.87 -22.00
C GLY A 27 -0.77 -8.17 -20.66
N LEU A 28 -0.25 -6.93 -20.69
CA LEU A 28 -0.12 -6.12 -19.47
C LEU A 28 -1.48 -5.85 -18.81
N GLU A 29 -2.54 -5.60 -19.58
CA GLU A 29 -3.93 -5.46 -19.09
C GLU A 29 -4.52 -6.77 -18.54
N TRP A 30 -3.89 -7.92 -18.81
CA TRP A 30 -4.24 -9.24 -18.26
C TRP A 30 -3.41 -9.67 -17.06
N ASP A 31 -2.22 -9.08 -16.90
CA ASP A 31 -1.29 -9.35 -15.81
C ASP A 31 -1.52 -8.44 -14.58
N LEU A 32 -2.49 -7.52 -14.63
CA LEU A 32 -2.87 -6.63 -13.54
C LEU A 32 -3.60 -7.37 -12.40
N THR A 33 -3.15 -7.10 -11.18
CA THR A 33 -3.78 -7.60 -9.94
C THR A 33 -4.96 -6.72 -9.49
N ASP A 34 -6.17 -7.31 -9.46
CA ASP A 34 -7.35 -6.74 -8.80
C ASP A 34 -7.21 -6.76 -7.26
N PRO A 35 -7.75 -5.77 -6.52
CA PRO A 35 -7.70 -5.70 -5.05
C PRO A 35 -8.84 -6.47 -4.38
N ILE A 36 -8.78 -6.79 -3.08
CA ILE A 36 -9.89 -7.45 -2.34
C ILE A 36 -10.96 -6.41 -1.90
N VAL A 37 -11.35 -5.55 -2.83
CA VAL A 37 -12.42 -4.56 -2.65
C VAL A 37 -13.68 -5.12 -3.31
N ILE A 38 -14.72 -5.28 -2.50
CA ILE A 38 -15.99 -5.92 -2.87
C ILE A 38 -17.11 -5.24 -2.06
N ASP A 39 -18.08 -4.65 -2.74
CA ASP A 39 -19.31 -4.11 -2.14
C ASP A 39 -20.57 -4.86 -2.60
N ARG A 40 -20.53 -5.55 -3.77
CA ARG A 40 -21.68 -6.23 -4.39
C ARG A 40 -21.29 -7.56 -5.05
N ALA A 41 -22.30 -8.31 -5.50
CA ALA A 41 -22.12 -9.60 -6.16
C ALA A 41 -21.48 -9.48 -7.56
N GLU A 42 -21.67 -8.34 -8.24
CA GLU A 42 -21.08 -8.07 -9.55
C GLU A 42 -19.55 -7.86 -9.50
N ASP A 43 -19.01 -7.56 -8.32
CA ASP A 43 -17.57 -7.38 -8.11
C ASP A 43 -16.82 -8.72 -8.05
N PHE A 44 -17.53 -9.86 -7.92
CA PHE A 44 -16.97 -11.19 -7.66
C PHE A 44 -16.18 -11.72 -8.87
N LYS A 45 -14.85 -11.77 -8.75
CA LYS A 45 -13.95 -12.26 -9.81
C LYS A 45 -14.00 -13.78 -9.92
N SER A 46 -14.38 -14.49 -8.85
CA SER A 46 -14.43 -15.96 -8.83
C SER A 46 -15.67 -16.55 -9.50
N ALA A 47 -16.72 -15.76 -9.79
CA ALA A 47 -17.98 -16.25 -10.35
C ALA A 47 -17.81 -17.21 -11.57
N PRO A 48 -16.90 -16.98 -12.53
CA PRO A 48 -16.66 -17.91 -13.64
C PRO A 48 -16.08 -19.28 -13.25
N ARG A 49 -15.65 -19.49 -12.00
CA ARG A 49 -15.14 -20.79 -11.49
C ARG A 49 -16.21 -21.70 -10.90
N TRP A 50 -17.39 -21.16 -10.57
CA TRP A 50 -18.43 -21.87 -9.80
C TRP A 50 -19.88 -21.61 -10.24
N SER A 51 -20.16 -20.56 -11.02
CA SER A 51 -21.54 -20.17 -11.41
C SER A 51 -22.28 -21.17 -12.29
N ASP A 52 -21.55 -22.10 -12.93
CA ASP A 52 -22.08 -23.25 -13.67
C ASP A 52 -22.53 -24.41 -12.74
N ARG A 53 -22.06 -24.44 -11.49
CA ARG A 53 -22.29 -25.52 -10.51
C ARG A 53 -23.07 -25.06 -9.26
N LEU A 54 -23.06 -23.76 -8.98
CA LEU A 54 -23.52 -23.15 -7.74
C LEU A 54 -24.17 -21.79 -8.01
N THR A 55 -25.38 -21.60 -7.47
CA THR A 55 -25.95 -20.27 -7.24
C THR A 55 -25.90 -19.99 -5.73
N PRO A 56 -25.12 -19.01 -5.25
CA PRO A 56 -25.02 -18.71 -3.84
C PRO A 56 -26.27 -18.00 -3.32
N TYR A 57 -26.66 -18.29 -2.09
CA TYR A 57 -27.76 -17.58 -1.42
C TYR A 57 -27.33 -16.20 -0.93
N HIS A 58 -28.28 -15.29 -0.70
CA HIS A 58 -28.01 -13.90 -0.32
C HIS A 58 -27.07 -13.78 0.90
N HIS A 59 -27.27 -14.57 1.95
CA HIS A 59 -26.39 -14.55 3.13
C HIS A 59 -24.96 -15.04 2.83
N GLN A 60 -24.79 -15.94 1.87
CA GLN A 60 -23.47 -16.44 1.44
C GLN A 60 -22.70 -15.35 0.66
N VAL A 61 -23.41 -14.56 -0.15
CA VAL A 61 -22.90 -13.33 -0.79
C VAL A 61 -22.50 -12.30 0.27
N THR A 62 -23.38 -12.03 1.24
CA THR A 62 -23.12 -11.09 2.35
C THR A 62 -21.95 -11.53 3.24
N ASN A 63 -21.78 -12.83 3.49
CA ASN A 63 -20.65 -13.38 4.24
C ASN A 63 -19.31 -13.15 3.51
N LEU A 64 -19.25 -13.31 2.18
CA LEU A 64 -18.05 -13.02 1.39
C LEU A 64 -17.69 -11.52 1.47
N ILE A 65 -18.67 -10.64 1.25
CA ILE A 65 -18.48 -9.18 1.36
C ILE A 65 -18.02 -8.81 2.78
N THR A 66 -18.63 -9.39 3.80
CA THR A 66 -18.30 -9.15 5.22
C THR A 66 -16.89 -9.61 5.56
N PHE A 67 -16.46 -10.78 5.09
CA PHE A 67 -15.08 -11.26 5.26
C PHE A 67 -14.07 -10.30 4.60
N CYS A 68 -14.33 -9.86 3.36
CA CYS A 68 -13.45 -8.95 2.64
C CYS A 68 -13.36 -7.56 3.31
N ARG A 69 -14.47 -7.03 3.84
CA ARG A 69 -14.46 -5.80 4.65
C ARG A 69 -13.72 -5.98 6.00
N ARG A 70 -13.75 -7.17 6.61
CA ARG A 70 -13.20 -7.47 7.94
C ARG A 70 -11.82 -8.17 7.95
N LEU A 71 -11.13 -8.23 6.82
CA LEU A 71 -9.77 -8.77 6.70
C LEU A 71 -8.83 -8.24 7.82
N PRO A 72 -7.94 -9.08 8.38
CA PRO A 72 -7.62 -10.45 7.93
C PRO A 72 -8.50 -11.59 8.50
N VAL A 73 -9.40 -11.34 9.47
CA VAL A 73 -10.10 -12.44 10.18
C VAL A 73 -11.59 -12.18 10.46
N THR A 74 -12.38 -13.24 10.47
CA THR A 74 -13.83 -13.22 10.78
C THR A 74 -14.31 -14.57 11.31
N LEU A 75 -15.34 -14.54 12.18
CA LEU A 75 -16.12 -15.70 12.62
C LEU A 75 -17.49 -15.69 11.93
N LEU A 76 -17.84 -16.77 11.22
CA LEU A 76 -19.18 -16.99 10.68
C LEU A 76 -19.93 -17.98 11.59
N ALA A 77 -20.94 -17.48 12.27
CA ALA A 77 -21.74 -18.21 13.25
C ALA A 77 -23.16 -18.52 12.75
N ASP A 78 -23.32 -18.70 11.44
CA ASP A 78 -24.59 -19.07 10.80
C ASP A 78 -25.13 -20.41 11.33
N ASP A 79 -26.44 -20.47 11.54
CA ASP A 79 -27.15 -21.66 12.00
C ASP A 79 -26.89 -22.90 11.12
N VAL A 80 -27.06 -24.10 11.69
CA VAL A 80 -26.77 -25.37 11.01
C VAL A 80 -27.55 -25.50 9.68
N GLY A 81 -26.86 -25.92 8.62
CA GLY A 81 -27.46 -26.19 7.31
C GLY A 81 -27.55 -24.99 6.38
N LEU A 82 -27.24 -23.76 6.83
CA LEU A 82 -27.15 -22.56 5.98
C LEU A 82 -25.94 -22.58 5.00
N GLY A 83 -25.09 -23.62 5.07
CA GLY A 83 -24.04 -23.86 4.08
C GLY A 83 -22.73 -23.11 4.34
N LYS A 84 -22.25 -23.07 5.60
CA LYS A 84 -20.97 -22.43 5.97
C LYS A 84 -19.78 -22.89 5.10
N THR A 85 -19.72 -24.17 4.73
CA THR A 85 -18.73 -24.73 3.78
C THR A 85 -18.75 -24.02 2.42
N ILE A 86 -19.93 -23.60 1.94
CA ILE A 86 -20.11 -22.85 0.69
C ILE A 86 -19.66 -21.39 0.88
N SER A 87 -20.03 -20.74 1.99
CA SER A 87 -19.54 -19.40 2.35
C SER A 87 -18.00 -19.36 2.37
N ALA A 88 -17.37 -20.37 2.98
CA ALA A 88 -15.92 -20.51 3.01
C ALA A 88 -15.31 -20.83 1.64
N GLY A 89 -15.94 -21.71 0.85
CA GLY A 89 -15.50 -22.02 -0.52
C GLY A 89 -15.53 -20.79 -1.44
N LEU A 90 -16.56 -19.93 -1.32
CA LEU A 90 -16.64 -18.64 -2.01
C LEU A 90 -15.47 -17.72 -1.60
N ILE A 91 -15.21 -17.57 -0.29
CA ILE A 91 -14.08 -16.78 0.23
C ILE A 91 -12.73 -17.29 -0.29
N ILE A 92 -12.48 -18.60 -0.23
CA ILE A 92 -11.24 -19.17 -0.74
C ILE A 92 -11.13 -18.96 -2.25
N SER A 93 -12.20 -19.19 -3.02
CA SER A 93 -12.20 -19.01 -4.49
C SER A 93 -11.93 -17.55 -4.88
N GLU A 94 -12.48 -16.60 -4.13
CA GLU A 94 -12.31 -15.15 -4.36
C GLU A 94 -10.92 -14.63 -3.97
N LEU A 95 -10.29 -15.18 -2.94
CA LEU A 95 -8.89 -14.88 -2.61
C LEU A 95 -7.91 -15.54 -3.60
N VAL A 96 -8.22 -16.77 -4.07
CA VAL A 96 -7.40 -17.49 -5.05
C VAL A 96 -7.40 -16.78 -6.40
N ILE A 97 -8.57 -16.38 -6.92
CA ILE A 97 -8.69 -15.72 -8.24
C ILE A 97 -8.01 -14.34 -8.27
N ARG A 98 -7.97 -13.62 -7.14
CA ARG A 98 -7.27 -12.33 -7.01
C ARG A 98 -5.78 -12.49 -6.69
N SER A 99 -5.25 -13.72 -6.65
CA SER A 99 -3.85 -14.02 -6.32
C SER A 99 -3.44 -13.53 -4.92
N ARG A 100 -4.24 -13.86 -3.91
CA ARG A 100 -3.98 -13.60 -2.48
C ARG A 100 -3.73 -14.86 -1.67
N LEU A 101 -4.20 -15.98 -2.17
CA LEU A 101 -4.22 -17.26 -1.49
C LEU A 101 -3.86 -18.37 -2.47
N SER A 102 -3.00 -19.28 -2.06
CA SER A 102 -2.68 -20.50 -2.81
C SER A 102 -2.78 -21.76 -1.96
N LYS A 103 -2.32 -21.71 -0.70
CA LYS A 103 -2.28 -22.86 0.20
C LYS A 103 -3.14 -22.62 1.45
N VAL A 104 -4.16 -23.45 1.63
CA VAL A 104 -5.13 -23.38 2.75
C VAL A 104 -4.91 -24.55 3.72
N LEU A 105 -4.94 -24.28 5.03
CA LEU A 105 -5.09 -25.31 6.06
C LEU A 105 -6.51 -25.28 6.62
N ILE A 106 -7.22 -26.41 6.55
CA ILE A 106 -8.59 -26.56 7.04
C ILE A 106 -8.59 -27.56 8.19
N VAL A 107 -9.07 -27.14 9.35
CA VAL A 107 -9.19 -27.97 10.55
C VAL A 107 -10.67 -28.20 10.83
N CYS A 108 -11.09 -29.45 10.91
CA CYS A 108 -12.50 -29.83 11.04
C CYS A 108 -12.67 -31.12 11.87
N PRO A 109 -13.90 -31.48 12.28
CA PRO A 109 -14.23 -32.83 12.73
C PRO A 109 -13.86 -33.88 11.67
N LYS A 110 -13.27 -35.01 12.08
CA LYS A 110 -12.77 -36.07 11.18
C LYS A 110 -13.81 -36.52 10.14
N ILE A 111 -15.07 -36.59 10.55
CA ILE A 111 -16.22 -37.04 9.75
C ILE A 111 -16.63 -36.05 8.64
N LEU A 112 -16.15 -34.81 8.68
CA LEU A 112 -16.42 -33.78 7.65
C LEU A 112 -15.28 -33.63 6.64
N ALA A 113 -14.11 -34.22 6.88
CA ALA A 113 -12.92 -33.97 6.07
C ALA A 113 -13.09 -34.37 4.58
N GLN A 114 -13.74 -35.50 4.31
CA GLN A 114 -14.04 -35.95 2.95
C GLN A 114 -15.07 -35.03 2.27
N GLN A 115 -16.12 -34.59 2.99
CA GLN A 115 -17.08 -33.61 2.47
C GLN A 115 -16.40 -32.27 2.12
N TRP A 116 -15.47 -31.80 2.94
CA TRP A 116 -14.70 -30.58 2.64
C TRP A 116 -13.90 -30.71 1.35
N LYS A 117 -13.27 -31.86 1.11
CA LYS A 117 -12.56 -32.15 -0.16
C LYS A 117 -13.52 -32.12 -1.34
N GLU A 118 -14.62 -32.86 -1.26
CA GLU A 118 -15.60 -33.00 -2.34
C GLU A 118 -16.26 -31.66 -2.73
N GLU A 119 -16.62 -30.86 -1.73
CA GLU A 119 -17.24 -29.54 -1.94
C GLU A 119 -16.25 -28.55 -2.59
N LEU A 120 -14.98 -28.55 -2.18
CA LEU A 120 -13.91 -27.71 -2.78
C LEU A 120 -13.56 -28.13 -4.21
N GLU A 121 -13.37 -29.42 -4.45
CA GLU A 121 -12.97 -29.96 -5.75
C GLU A 121 -14.11 -29.82 -6.77
N ALA A 122 -15.34 -30.23 -6.43
CA ALA A 122 -16.45 -30.25 -7.37
C ALA A 122 -17.02 -28.86 -7.70
N LYS A 123 -17.20 -27.98 -6.69
CA LYS A 123 -17.89 -26.70 -6.88
C LYS A 123 -16.96 -25.53 -7.19
N PHE A 124 -15.73 -25.54 -6.69
CA PHE A 124 -14.82 -24.39 -6.78
C PHE A 124 -13.53 -24.66 -7.59
N ASN A 125 -13.31 -25.91 -8.03
CA ASN A 125 -12.09 -26.39 -8.68
C ASN A 125 -10.84 -26.13 -7.81
N ILE A 126 -10.89 -26.43 -6.52
CA ILE A 126 -9.77 -26.29 -5.58
C ILE A 126 -9.32 -27.70 -5.15
N PRO A 127 -8.14 -28.19 -5.57
CA PRO A 127 -7.60 -29.48 -5.15
C PRO A 127 -7.47 -29.57 -3.63
N ALA A 128 -7.82 -30.71 -3.04
CA ALA A 128 -7.76 -30.86 -1.59
C ALA A 128 -7.21 -32.23 -1.13
N ILE A 129 -6.29 -32.19 -0.17
CA ILE A 129 -5.62 -33.36 0.41
C ILE A 129 -6.12 -33.55 1.85
N VAL A 130 -6.71 -34.70 2.16
CA VAL A 130 -7.06 -35.07 3.54
C VAL A 130 -5.84 -35.73 4.18
N ALA A 131 -5.37 -35.23 5.32
CA ALA A 131 -4.17 -35.72 6.00
C ALA A 131 -4.31 -35.65 7.53
N PHE A 132 -4.00 -36.75 8.22
CA PHE A 132 -4.15 -36.87 9.67
C PHE A 132 -2.84 -37.32 10.34
N GLY A 133 -2.70 -37.06 11.64
CA GLY A 133 -1.52 -37.48 12.40
C GLY A 133 -0.21 -36.97 11.79
N ARG A 134 0.75 -37.88 11.54
CA ARG A 134 2.04 -37.54 10.94
C ARG A 134 1.95 -37.13 9.47
N ASP A 135 0.94 -37.57 8.74
CA ASP A 135 0.83 -37.37 7.29
C ASP A 135 0.66 -35.88 6.95
N LEU A 136 0.10 -35.10 7.87
CA LEU A 136 0.02 -33.63 7.82
C LEU A 136 1.40 -32.95 7.62
N LEU A 137 2.51 -33.58 8.03
CA LEU A 137 3.86 -33.05 7.79
C LEU A 137 4.30 -33.18 6.32
N ALA A 138 3.87 -34.25 5.66
CA ALA A 138 4.18 -34.54 4.25
C ALA A 138 3.10 -34.03 3.27
N ALA A 139 1.91 -33.70 3.76
CA ALA A 139 0.83 -33.12 2.98
C ALA A 139 1.18 -31.69 2.53
N GLU A 140 1.55 -31.58 1.26
CA GLU A 140 1.87 -30.35 0.55
C GLU A 140 0.99 -30.31 -0.71
N PRO A 141 0.11 -29.30 -0.88
CA PRO A 141 -0.66 -29.15 -2.11
C PRO A 141 0.19 -28.52 -3.22
N ASP A 142 -0.31 -28.63 -4.46
CA ASP A 142 0.26 -28.05 -5.69
C ASP A 142 0.33 -26.50 -5.65
N GLU A 143 0.54 -25.86 -6.82
CA GLU A 143 0.52 -24.39 -7.00
C GLU A 143 -0.67 -23.71 -6.31
N VAL A 144 -1.84 -24.37 -6.26
CA VAL A 144 -3.03 -23.97 -5.50
C VAL A 144 -3.74 -25.20 -4.93
N GLY A 145 -4.07 -25.22 -3.64
CA GLY A 145 -4.88 -26.26 -3.01
C GLY A 145 -5.06 -26.13 -1.49
N ALA A 146 -5.81 -27.06 -0.91
CA ALA A 146 -6.09 -27.13 0.52
C ALA A 146 -5.57 -28.43 1.16
N VAL A 147 -5.15 -28.36 2.42
CA VAL A 147 -4.92 -29.53 3.28
C VAL A 147 -5.97 -29.54 4.38
N ILE A 148 -6.66 -30.67 4.54
CA ILE A 148 -7.77 -30.85 5.47
C ILE A 148 -7.35 -31.84 6.56
N THR A 149 -7.49 -31.44 7.82
CA THR A 149 -7.02 -32.20 8.98
C THR A 149 -7.94 -32.06 10.20
N THR A 150 -7.59 -32.73 11.31
CA THR A 150 -8.36 -32.69 12.57
C THR A 150 -7.70 -31.82 13.64
N TYR A 151 -8.49 -31.33 14.59
CA TYR A 151 -8.01 -30.56 15.75
C TYR A 151 -6.89 -31.25 16.54
N ASN A 152 -6.96 -32.57 16.74
CA ASN A 152 -5.89 -33.34 17.40
C ASN A 152 -4.62 -33.44 16.53
N SER A 153 -4.77 -33.66 15.21
CA SER A 153 -3.62 -33.65 14.27
C SER A 153 -2.92 -32.28 14.28
N ALA A 154 -3.68 -31.19 14.19
CA ALA A 154 -3.14 -29.84 14.32
C ALA A 154 -2.47 -29.62 15.68
N ARG A 155 -3.11 -29.98 16.81
CA ARG A 155 -2.54 -29.88 18.17
C ARG A 155 -1.12 -30.46 18.26
N LEU A 156 -0.90 -31.63 17.65
CA LEU A 156 0.36 -32.39 17.72
C LEU A 156 1.44 -31.92 16.73
N TYR A 157 1.06 -31.30 15.61
CA TYR A 157 1.97 -31.07 14.47
C TYR A 157 2.04 -29.63 13.92
N LEU A 158 1.15 -28.71 14.31
CA LEU A 158 1.07 -27.34 13.75
C LEU A 158 2.41 -26.58 13.79
N GLU A 159 3.10 -26.58 14.93
CA GLU A 159 4.42 -25.93 15.10
C GLU A 159 5.54 -26.55 14.25
N LYS A 160 5.40 -27.80 13.82
CA LYS A 160 6.42 -28.55 13.05
C LYS A 160 6.27 -28.35 11.53
N LEU A 161 5.21 -27.65 11.11
CA LEU A 161 5.06 -27.17 9.75
C LEU A 161 5.92 -25.89 9.57
N PRO A 162 6.35 -25.56 8.35
CA PRO A 162 6.90 -24.22 8.07
C PRO A 162 5.87 -23.13 8.41
N GLU A 163 6.35 -21.92 8.72
CA GLU A 163 5.49 -20.78 9.06
C GLU A 163 4.76 -20.22 7.83
N ASP A 164 5.35 -20.33 6.65
CA ASP A 164 4.90 -19.78 5.37
C ASP A 164 4.10 -20.78 4.50
N ARG A 165 3.99 -22.05 4.91
CA ARG A 165 3.36 -23.13 4.10
C ARG A 165 1.89 -22.87 3.73
N PHE A 166 1.15 -22.13 4.55
CA PHE A 166 -0.30 -21.91 4.38
C PHE A 166 -0.64 -20.44 4.64
N GLN A 167 -1.30 -19.75 3.69
CA GLN A 167 -1.67 -18.34 3.91
C GLN A 167 -3.03 -18.17 4.62
N MET A 168 -3.87 -19.21 4.64
CA MET A 168 -5.19 -19.18 5.29
C MET A 168 -5.41 -20.38 6.21
N LEU A 169 -5.93 -20.11 7.40
CA LEU A 169 -6.46 -21.11 8.33
C LEU A 169 -8.00 -21.05 8.34
N VAL A 170 -8.65 -22.18 8.08
CA VAL A 170 -10.08 -22.39 8.31
C VAL A 170 -10.27 -23.28 9.52
N LEU A 171 -11.09 -22.84 10.48
CA LEU A 171 -11.44 -23.59 11.69
C LEU A 171 -12.93 -23.90 11.65
N ASP A 172 -13.29 -25.12 11.25
CA ASP A 172 -14.66 -25.59 11.12
C ASP A 172 -15.13 -26.29 12.41
N GLU A 173 -16.29 -25.88 12.90
CA GLU A 173 -16.72 -26.05 14.29
C GLU A 173 -15.70 -25.52 15.32
N ALA A 174 -15.33 -24.25 15.12
CA ALA A 174 -14.45 -23.45 15.98
C ALA A 174 -14.89 -23.40 17.45
N HIS A 175 -16.14 -23.76 17.75
CA HIS A 175 -16.64 -23.89 19.12
C HIS A 175 -15.78 -24.83 19.99
N LYS A 176 -15.04 -25.78 19.40
CA LYS A 176 -14.09 -26.65 20.13
C LYS A 176 -12.93 -25.90 20.79
N LEU A 177 -12.73 -24.62 20.48
CA LEU A 177 -11.75 -23.74 21.11
C LEU A 177 -12.34 -22.79 22.17
N ARG A 178 -13.66 -22.86 22.45
CA ARG A 178 -14.37 -21.91 23.36
C ARG A 178 -13.92 -21.93 24.82
N ASN A 179 -13.27 -23.02 25.27
CA ASN A 179 -12.80 -23.20 26.64
C ASN A 179 -11.38 -22.65 26.89
N LEU A 180 -10.99 -21.54 26.24
CA LEU A 180 -9.68 -20.93 26.46
C LEU A 180 -9.59 -20.29 27.86
N TYR A 181 -10.68 -19.63 28.28
CA TYR A 181 -10.85 -18.97 29.57
C TYR A 181 -12.03 -19.55 30.36
N GLY A 182 -12.18 -19.15 31.63
CA GLY A 182 -13.31 -19.55 32.47
C GLY A 182 -13.36 -21.03 32.86
N VAL A 183 -12.26 -21.78 32.75
CA VAL A 183 -12.17 -23.20 33.14
C VAL A 183 -10.97 -23.44 34.06
N PRO A 184 -11.03 -24.42 34.99
CA PRO A 184 -9.89 -24.74 35.86
C PRO A 184 -8.66 -25.24 35.08
N ASN A 185 -8.90 -25.99 34.00
CA ASN A 185 -7.87 -26.58 33.14
C ASN A 185 -8.13 -26.22 31.68
N THR A 186 -7.53 -25.12 31.19
CA THR A 186 -7.61 -24.72 29.77
C THR A 186 -7.04 -25.83 28.85
N PRO A 187 -7.82 -26.34 27.87
CA PRO A 187 -7.38 -27.42 26.98
C PRO A 187 -6.14 -27.09 26.16
N GLN A 188 -5.28 -28.10 25.94
CA GLN A 188 -4.04 -27.92 25.18
C GLN A 188 -4.30 -27.56 23.71
N VAL A 189 -5.41 -28.01 23.11
CA VAL A 189 -5.81 -27.60 21.75
C VAL A 189 -6.03 -26.09 21.66
N ALA A 190 -6.76 -25.49 22.60
CA ALA A 190 -7.06 -24.06 22.63
C ALA A 190 -5.78 -23.22 22.80
N LYS A 191 -4.88 -23.63 23.70
CA LYS A 191 -3.55 -23.00 23.88
C LYS A 191 -2.74 -23.04 22.58
N ARG A 192 -2.66 -24.20 21.93
CA ARG A 192 -1.88 -24.40 20.70
C ARG A 192 -2.33 -23.48 19.56
N PHE A 193 -3.64 -23.37 19.36
CA PHE A 193 -4.18 -22.45 18.36
C PHE A 193 -3.98 -20.99 18.75
N ARG A 194 -4.13 -20.62 20.03
CA ARG A 194 -3.82 -19.25 20.49
C ARG A 194 -2.39 -18.85 20.15
N THR A 195 -1.40 -19.68 20.48
CA THR A 195 0.02 -19.40 20.20
C THR A 195 0.30 -19.25 18.70
N ALA A 196 -0.19 -20.17 17.86
CA ALA A 196 0.02 -20.10 16.41
C ALA A 196 -0.66 -18.87 15.75
N LEU A 197 -1.73 -18.35 16.35
CA LEU A 197 -2.38 -17.10 15.94
C LEU A 197 -1.63 -15.86 16.46
N GLU A 198 -1.06 -15.92 17.67
CA GLU A 198 -0.25 -14.85 18.29
C GLU A 198 1.08 -14.62 17.57
N GLU A 199 1.67 -15.69 17.04
CA GLU A 199 2.80 -15.69 16.12
C GLU A 199 2.44 -15.06 14.75
N ARG A 200 1.14 -14.93 14.43
CA ARG A 200 0.56 -14.58 13.13
C ARG A 200 1.06 -15.49 11.98
N ARG A 201 1.04 -16.81 12.19
CA ARG A 201 1.42 -17.81 11.17
C ARG A 201 0.47 -17.88 9.96
N PHE A 202 -0.70 -17.22 10.03
CA PHE A 202 -1.72 -17.26 8.98
C PHE A 202 -2.19 -15.83 8.66
N PRO A 203 -1.82 -15.29 7.47
CA PRO A 203 -2.32 -14.02 6.94
C PRO A 203 -3.85 -13.88 6.90
N TYR A 204 -4.60 -14.99 6.78
CA TYR A 204 -6.07 -15.01 6.82
C TYR A 204 -6.58 -16.07 7.80
N VAL A 205 -7.62 -15.75 8.57
CA VAL A 205 -8.26 -16.71 9.49
C VAL A 205 -9.78 -16.65 9.41
N LEU A 206 -10.40 -17.77 9.07
CA LEU A 206 -11.84 -17.94 9.00
C LEU A 206 -12.30 -18.97 10.02
N MET A 207 -13.07 -18.55 11.01
CA MET A 207 -13.71 -19.46 11.97
C MET A 207 -15.16 -19.69 11.55
N LEU A 208 -15.62 -20.94 11.65
CA LEU A 208 -16.99 -21.36 11.33
C LEU A 208 -17.57 -22.10 12.53
N THR A 209 -18.81 -21.81 12.92
CA THR A 209 -19.52 -22.52 13.99
C THR A 209 -21.03 -22.41 13.79
N ALA A 210 -21.84 -23.30 14.36
CA ALA A 210 -23.26 -23.02 14.60
C ALA A 210 -23.52 -22.40 15.99
N THR A 211 -22.66 -22.72 16.95
CA THR A 211 -22.83 -22.45 18.39
C THR A 211 -21.64 -21.61 18.89
N PRO A 212 -21.65 -20.27 18.72
CA PRO A 212 -20.55 -19.39 19.12
C PRO A 212 -20.48 -19.18 20.64
N ILE A 213 -21.59 -19.42 21.32
CA ILE A 213 -21.72 -19.63 22.76
C ILE A 213 -22.28 -21.05 22.90
N GLN A 214 -21.98 -21.73 24.01
CA GLN A 214 -22.80 -22.83 24.50
C GLN A 214 -23.59 -22.34 25.73
N ASN A 215 -22.91 -22.20 26.86
CA ASN A 215 -23.57 -21.98 28.15
C ASN A 215 -23.02 -20.76 28.90
N ARG A 216 -21.93 -20.12 28.42
CA ARG A 216 -21.20 -19.07 29.17
C ARG A 216 -20.67 -17.95 28.28
N LEU A 217 -20.64 -16.72 28.80
CA LEU A 217 -20.07 -15.55 28.12
C LEU A 217 -18.54 -15.68 27.90
N TRP A 218 -17.87 -16.53 28.70
CA TRP A 218 -16.48 -16.96 28.48
C TRP A 218 -16.23 -17.61 27.11
N ASP A 219 -17.25 -18.23 26.52
CA ASP A 219 -17.16 -18.91 25.22
C ASP A 219 -16.83 -17.88 24.12
N LEU A 220 -17.56 -16.76 24.09
CA LEU A 220 -17.28 -15.64 23.18
C LEU A 220 -16.02 -14.87 23.54
N TYR A 221 -15.73 -14.65 24.83
CA TYR A 221 -14.47 -14.01 25.24
C TYR A 221 -13.26 -14.77 24.67
N SER A 222 -13.32 -16.11 24.68
CA SER A 222 -12.30 -17.00 24.15
C SER A 222 -12.20 -16.97 22.62
N LEU A 223 -13.31 -17.03 21.90
CA LEU A 223 -13.30 -16.94 20.42
C LEU A 223 -12.85 -15.55 19.93
N VAL A 224 -13.26 -14.48 20.62
CA VAL A 224 -12.81 -13.10 20.33
C VAL A 224 -11.34 -12.90 20.72
N ASP A 225 -10.82 -13.55 21.76
CA ASP A 225 -9.37 -13.55 22.05
C ASP A 225 -8.59 -14.13 20.87
N LEU A 226 -8.97 -15.31 20.37
CA LEU A 226 -8.30 -15.96 19.23
C LEU A 226 -8.32 -15.09 17.96
N LEU A 227 -9.45 -14.43 17.66
CA LEU A 227 -9.57 -13.52 16.50
C LEU A 227 -8.76 -12.22 16.68
N THR A 228 -8.79 -11.63 17.87
CA THR A 228 -8.08 -10.37 18.14
C THR A 228 -6.57 -10.58 18.22
N VAL A 229 -6.13 -11.68 18.82
CA VAL A 229 -4.73 -12.13 18.83
C VAL A 229 -4.24 -12.43 17.41
N ALA A 230 -5.07 -13.02 16.54
CA ALA A 230 -4.74 -13.20 15.12
C ALA A 230 -4.59 -11.86 14.36
N ARG A 231 -5.44 -10.86 14.62
CA ARG A 231 -5.21 -9.47 14.18
C ARG A 231 -4.05 -8.79 14.92
N GLY A 232 -3.48 -9.40 15.97
CA GLY A 232 -2.51 -8.78 16.87
C GLY A 232 -3.02 -7.50 17.54
N HIS A 233 -4.32 -7.45 17.84
CA HIS A 233 -4.93 -6.49 18.77
C HIS A 233 -4.85 -7.03 20.20
N ASP A 234 -5.51 -6.34 21.13
CA ASP A 234 -5.84 -6.85 22.46
C ASP A 234 -7.35 -7.17 22.51
N ASN A 235 -7.77 -8.00 23.48
CA ASN A 235 -9.17 -8.41 23.57
C ASN A 235 -10.07 -7.18 23.92
N PRO A 236 -11.06 -6.81 23.10
CA PRO A 236 -11.90 -5.63 23.28
C PRO A 236 -12.77 -5.68 24.54
N PHE A 237 -13.00 -6.87 25.10
CA PHE A 237 -13.65 -7.05 26.40
C PHE A 237 -12.73 -6.68 27.60
N GLY A 238 -11.47 -6.35 27.32
CA GLY A 238 -10.42 -6.12 28.33
C GLY A 238 -9.83 -7.42 28.88
N SER A 239 -9.16 -7.32 30.03
CA SER A 239 -8.68 -8.49 30.76
C SER A 239 -9.84 -9.25 31.43
N GLU A 240 -9.63 -10.52 31.78
CA GLU A 240 -10.61 -11.35 32.49
C GLU A 240 -11.34 -10.65 33.65
N GLY A 241 -10.60 -9.91 34.48
CA GLY A 241 -11.17 -9.17 35.61
C GLY A 241 -11.98 -7.94 35.21
N MET A 242 -11.65 -7.30 34.08
CA MET A 242 -12.49 -6.24 33.50
C MET A 242 -13.75 -6.84 32.88
N PHE A 243 -13.62 -7.92 32.11
CA PHE A 243 -14.73 -8.61 31.46
C PHE A 243 -15.80 -9.04 32.47
N ILE A 244 -15.41 -9.78 33.51
CA ILE A 244 -16.31 -10.18 34.60
C ILE A 244 -16.95 -8.95 35.26
N ARG A 245 -16.16 -7.95 35.66
CA ARG A 245 -16.70 -6.77 36.37
C ARG A 245 -17.69 -5.97 35.51
N LYS A 246 -17.46 -5.88 34.19
CA LYS A 246 -18.21 -5.02 33.29
C LYS A 246 -19.43 -5.71 32.68
N PHE A 247 -19.27 -6.92 32.15
CA PHE A 247 -20.31 -7.57 31.34
C PHE A 247 -21.07 -8.67 32.08
N VAL A 248 -20.48 -9.33 33.08
CA VAL A 248 -21.07 -10.52 33.71
C VAL A 248 -21.85 -10.17 34.98
N ALA A 249 -23.11 -10.62 35.06
CA ALA A 249 -24.02 -10.35 36.17
C ALA A 249 -23.96 -11.41 37.29
N ASP A 250 -23.67 -12.67 36.94
CA ASP A 250 -23.60 -13.83 37.84
C ASP A 250 -22.14 -14.15 38.27
N PRO A 251 -21.89 -15.14 39.16
CA PRO A 251 -20.55 -15.46 39.63
C PRO A 251 -19.59 -15.86 38.50
N ARG A 252 -18.28 -15.56 38.66
CA ARG A 252 -17.21 -15.75 37.64
C ARG A 252 -17.22 -17.12 36.97
N ASP A 253 -17.49 -18.17 37.74
CA ASP A 253 -17.39 -19.56 37.27
C ASP A 253 -18.66 -20.01 36.52
N GLY A 254 -19.79 -19.34 36.77
CA GLY A 254 -21.02 -19.46 35.98
C GLY A 254 -20.91 -18.64 34.70
N ALA A 255 -20.80 -17.32 34.84
CA ALA A 255 -20.76 -16.34 33.75
C ALA A 255 -21.80 -16.56 32.64
N ARG A 256 -23.04 -16.92 33.01
CA ARG A 256 -24.15 -17.22 32.10
C ARG A 256 -25.05 -16.01 31.81
N GLN A 257 -24.99 -14.96 32.63
CA GLN A 257 -25.88 -13.80 32.55
C GLN A 257 -25.12 -12.51 32.23
N LEU A 258 -25.59 -11.80 31.20
CA LEU A 258 -25.06 -10.50 30.80
C LEU A 258 -25.75 -9.39 31.60
N LYS A 259 -25.00 -8.35 31.98
CA LYS A 259 -25.59 -7.13 32.56
C LYS A 259 -26.37 -6.39 31.49
N GLU A 260 -27.64 -6.09 31.74
CA GLU A 260 -28.51 -5.41 30.79
C GLU A 260 -27.96 -4.02 30.40
N GLU A 261 -27.32 -3.31 31.35
CA GLU A 261 -26.61 -2.04 31.13
C GLU A 261 -25.44 -2.13 30.13
N ALA A 262 -24.84 -3.31 29.96
CA ALA A 262 -23.66 -3.54 29.11
C ALA A 262 -23.99 -4.26 27.79
N LYS A 263 -25.29 -4.50 27.52
CA LYS A 263 -25.79 -5.37 26.46
C LYS A 263 -25.46 -4.88 25.05
N ASP A 264 -25.66 -3.59 24.79
CA ASP A 264 -25.43 -3.03 23.46
C ASP A 264 -23.93 -2.82 23.17
N GLU A 265 -23.11 -2.52 24.19
CA GLU A 265 -21.65 -2.53 24.04
C GLU A 265 -21.14 -3.96 23.77
N PHE A 266 -21.62 -4.96 24.50
CA PHE A 266 -21.26 -6.36 24.27
C PHE A 266 -21.61 -6.79 22.84
N ARG A 267 -22.82 -6.47 22.36
CA ARG A 267 -23.23 -6.73 20.98
C ARG A 267 -22.33 -6.02 19.97
N SER A 268 -22.08 -4.72 20.14
CA SER A 268 -21.19 -3.94 19.27
C SER A 268 -19.79 -4.58 19.16
N ILE A 269 -19.21 -5.00 20.29
CA ILE A 269 -17.93 -5.71 20.32
C ILE A 269 -18.00 -7.02 19.53
N VAL A 270 -19.01 -7.86 19.77
CA VAL A 270 -19.16 -9.15 19.08
C VAL A 270 -19.37 -8.96 17.57
N TYR A 271 -20.22 -8.01 17.17
CA TYR A 271 -20.56 -7.74 15.77
C TYR A 271 -19.33 -7.30 14.95
N GLY A 272 -18.31 -6.68 15.57
CA GLY A 272 -17.06 -6.31 14.89
C GLY A 272 -16.19 -7.50 14.42
N TYR A 273 -16.41 -8.70 14.98
CA TYR A 273 -15.63 -9.91 14.68
C TYR A 273 -16.49 -11.07 14.14
N MET A 274 -17.76 -11.15 14.54
CA MET A 274 -18.69 -12.21 14.16
C MET A 274 -19.75 -11.73 13.17
N SER A 275 -20.07 -12.56 12.18
CA SER A 275 -21.26 -12.48 11.34
C SER A 275 -22.17 -13.65 11.71
N ARG A 276 -23.49 -13.45 11.77
CA ARG A 276 -24.47 -14.51 12.04
C ARG A 276 -25.80 -14.23 11.36
N VAL A 277 -26.18 -15.14 10.46
CA VAL A 277 -27.54 -15.22 9.91
C VAL A 277 -28.27 -16.42 10.52
N ARG A 278 -29.51 -16.21 10.98
CA ARG A 278 -30.37 -17.27 11.54
C ARG A 278 -31.22 -17.93 10.45
N ARG A 279 -31.64 -19.18 10.65
CA ARG A 279 -32.52 -19.93 9.72
C ARG A 279 -33.79 -19.15 9.35
N GLY A 280 -34.41 -18.49 10.34
CA GLY A 280 -35.61 -17.68 10.14
C GLY A 280 -35.37 -16.40 9.33
N ASP A 281 -34.24 -15.72 9.57
CA ASP A 281 -33.89 -14.46 8.89
C ASP A 281 -33.52 -14.70 7.42
N ALA A 282 -32.82 -15.81 7.15
CA ALA A 282 -32.38 -16.22 5.82
C ALA A 282 -33.53 -16.45 4.82
N LYS A 283 -34.78 -16.63 5.29
CA LYS A 283 -35.99 -16.88 4.48
C LYS A 283 -35.86 -18.08 3.53
N LEU A 284 -35.00 -19.05 3.86
CA LEU A 284 -34.75 -20.24 3.06
C LEU A 284 -35.69 -21.38 3.46
N TYR A 285 -36.25 -22.07 2.46
CA TYR A 285 -37.07 -23.24 2.70
C TYR A 285 -36.22 -24.48 2.98
N PHE A 286 -36.48 -25.14 4.10
CA PHE A 286 -35.94 -26.44 4.46
C PHE A 286 -37.08 -27.45 4.56
N PRO A 287 -36.95 -28.68 4.03
CA PRO A 287 -37.89 -29.75 4.33
C PRO A 287 -37.88 -30.10 5.83
N GLU A 288 -39.04 -30.15 6.46
CA GLU A 288 -39.22 -30.76 7.79
C GLU A 288 -38.92 -32.27 7.71
N ARG A 289 -38.42 -32.88 8.79
CA ARG A 289 -38.14 -34.32 8.81
C ARG A 289 -39.07 -35.09 9.74
N LYS A 290 -39.65 -36.17 9.21
CA LYS A 290 -40.56 -37.07 9.94
C LYS A 290 -39.83 -38.39 10.19
N VAL A 291 -39.22 -38.49 11.38
CA VAL A 291 -38.61 -39.73 11.87
C VAL A 291 -39.71 -40.70 12.27
N LEU A 292 -39.60 -41.94 11.82
CA LEU A 292 -40.61 -42.99 11.98
C LEU A 292 -39.92 -44.34 12.19
N ARG A 293 -40.20 -45.06 13.28
CA ARG A 293 -39.87 -46.49 13.36
C ARG A 293 -40.80 -47.32 12.45
N HIS A 294 -40.21 -48.27 11.73
CA HIS A 294 -40.90 -49.25 10.88
C HIS A 294 -40.71 -50.64 11.48
N GLU A 295 -41.43 -50.90 12.58
CA GLU A 295 -41.42 -52.17 13.31
C GLU A 295 -41.89 -53.32 12.40
N VAL A 296 -41.06 -54.36 12.27
CA VAL A 296 -41.42 -55.61 11.57
C VAL A 296 -41.37 -56.79 12.54
N ASN A 297 -42.38 -57.67 12.51
CA ASN A 297 -42.38 -58.86 13.35
C ASN A 297 -41.33 -59.86 12.82
N PRO A 298 -40.33 -60.28 13.60
CA PRO A 298 -39.31 -61.24 13.16
C PRO A 298 -39.90 -62.63 12.90
N THR A 299 -39.33 -63.35 11.94
CA THR A 299 -39.65 -64.76 11.66
C THR A 299 -39.08 -65.69 12.74
N ALA A 300 -39.58 -66.93 12.80
CA ALA A 300 -39.04 -67.94 13.70
C ALA A 300 -37.54 -68.23 13.45
N ALA A 301 -37.11 -68.20 12.18
CA ALA A 301 -35.72 -68.42 11.78
C ALA A 301 -34.81 -67.24 12.19
N GLU A 302 -35.25 -65.99 12.04
CA GLU A 302 -34.52 -64.81 12.56
C GLU A 302 -34.38 -64.86 14.09
N LEU A 303 -35.42 -65.30 14.81
CA LEU A 303 -35.35 -65.51 16.27
C LEU A 303 -34.43 -66.66 16.68
N GLN A 304 -34.31 -67.71 15.86
CA GLN A 304 -33.36 -68.82 16.05
C GLN A 304 -31.92 -68.35 15.79
N LEU A 305 -31.70 -67.54 14.75
CA LEU A 305 -30.42 -66.95 14.41
C LEU A 305 -29.88 -66.04 15.53
N ILE A 306 -30.72 -65.16 16.08
CA ILE A 306 -30.36 -64.30 17.23
C ILE A 306 -29.95 -65.17 18.44
N LYS A 307 -30.69 -66.25 18.73
CA LYS A 307 -30.37 -67.18 19.83
C LYS A 307 -29.06 -67.94 19.61
N ALA A 308 -28.72 -68.29 18.37
CA ALA A 308 -27.46 -68.95 18.02
C ALA A 308 -26.24 -68.04 18.30
N ILE A 309 -26.35 -66.74 18.02
CA ILE A 309 -25.27 -65.75 18.28
C ILE A 309 -25.16 -65.37 19.77
N ALA A 310 -26.28 -65.33 20.50
CA ALA A 310 -26.38 -64.72 21.83
C ALA A 310 -25.39 -65.28 22.89
N LYS A 311 -25.04 -66.57 22.84
CA LYS A 311 -24.08 -67.20 23.78
C LYS A 311 -22.62 -67.14 23.31
N PRO A 312 -22.26 -67.54 22.06
CA PRO A 312 -20.87 -67.48 21.59
C PRO A 312 -20.26 -66.08 21.65
N ILE A 313 -21.04 -65.05 21.31
CA ILE A 313 -20.53 -63.67 21.17
C ILE A 313 -19.97 -63.08 22.47
N GLN A 314 -20.49 -63.51 23.62
CA GLN A 314 -20.05 -63.06 24.96
C GLN A 314 -18.59 -63.45 25.27
N LYS A 315 -18.00 -64.37 24.51
CA LYS A 315 -16.60 -64.84 24.68
C LYS A 315 -15.60 -64.16 23.72
N LEU A 316 -16.06 -63.29 22.83
CA LEU A 316 -15.24 -62.66 21.79
C LEU A 316 -14.76 -61.26 22.24
N ASN A 317 -13.71 -60.73 21.61
CA ASN A 317 -13.25 -59.36 21.88
C ASN A 317 -14.24 -58.30 21.34
N ARG A 318 -14.24 -57.08 21.90
CA ARG A 318 -15.19 -56.01 21.54
C ARG A 318 -15.30 -55.74 20.03
N LEU A 319 -14.18 -55.64 19.30
CA LEU A 319 -14.18 -55.42 17.85
C LEU A 319 -14.93 -56.53 17.09
N THR A 320 -14.73 -57.78 17.52
CA THR A 320 -15.41 -58.96 16.95
C THR A 320 -16.90 -58.94 17.31
N GLN A 321 -17.25 -58.57 18.55
CA GLN A 321 -18.63 -58.43 18.99
C GLN A 321 -19.40 -57.37 18.19
N ILE A 322 -18.84 -56.17 18.04
CA ILE A 322 -19.42 -55.07 17.25
C ILE A 322 -19.64 -55.53 15.80
N SER A 323 -18.61 -56.09 15.15
CA SER A 323 -18.67 -56.47 13.74
C SER A 323 -19.72 -57.56 13.46
N ILE A 324 -19.89 -58.54 14.36
CA ILE A 324 -20.92 -59.58 14.26
C ILE A 324 -22.32 -59.00 14.53
N LEU A 325 -22.48 -58.13 15.53
CA LEU A 325 -23.79 -57.54 15.86
C LEU A 325 -24.28 -56.59 14.77
N GLN A 326 -23.40 -55.77 14.20
CA GLN A 326 -23.70 -54.93 13.04
C GLN A 326 -24.10 -55.78 11.81
N ALA A 327 -23.43 -56.93 11.59
CA ALA A 327 -23.81 -57.84 10.50
C ALA A 327 -25.18 -58.49 10.76
N LEU A 328 -25.46 -58.93 12.00
CA LEU A 328 -26.75 -59.49 12.44
C LEU A 328 -27.91 -58.49 12.29
N THR A 329 -27.69 -57.19 12.55
CA THR A 329 -28.70 -56.15 12.30
C THR A 329 -28.85 -55.81 10.82
N SER A 330 -27.83 -56.07 9.99
CA SER A 330 -27.84 -55.78 8.55
C SER A 330 -28.66 -56.80 7.76
N SER A 331 -28.21 -58.04 7.67
CA SER A 331 -29.00 -59.14 7.10
C SER A 331 -28.46 -60.51 7.51
N PRO A 332 -29.26 -61.58 7.41
CA PRO A 332 -28.79 -62.95 7.64
C PRO A 332 -27.67 -63.36 6.67
N GLU A 333 -27.71 -62.89 5.43
CA GLU A 333 -26.63 -63.13 4.44
C GLU A 333 -25.34 -62.38 4.81
N ALA A 334 -25.44 -61.13 5.26
CA ALA A 334 -24.30 -60.35 5.73
C ALA A 334 -23.64 -60.96 6.97
N LEU A 335 -24.44 -61.48 7.90
CA LEU A 335 -23.95 -62.23 9.05
C LEU A 335 -23.28 -63.56 8.64
N SER A 336 -23.89 -64.31 7.73
CA SER A 336 -23.31 -65.55 7.21
C SER A 336 -21.95 -65.27 6.56
N ALA A 337 -21.87 -64.29 5.64
CA ALA A 337 -20.62 -63.89 4.99
C ALA A 337 -19.54 -63.39 5.98
N GLN A 338 -19.94 -62.61 6.99
CA GLN A 338 -19.03 -62.11 8.03
C GLN A 338 -18.43 -63.27 8.85
N LEU A 339 -19.25 -64.26 9.23
CA LEU A 339 -18.79 -65.43 9.99
C LEU A 339 -17.98 -66.41 9.12
N ASP A 340 -18.38 -66.63 7.86
CA ASP A 340 -17.61 -67.43 6.88
C ASP A 340 -16.20 -66.86 6.70
N ASN A 341 -16.06 -65.53 6.65
CA ASN A 341 -14.77 -64.83 6.54
C ASN A 341 -13.98 -64.91 7.86
N MET A 342 -14.61 -64.60 9.00
CA MET A 342 -13.98 -64.71 10.32
C MET A 342 -13.53 -66.14 10.65
N ALA A 343 -14.25 -67.17 10.21
CA ALA A 343 -13.88 -68.58 10.42
C ALA A 343 -12.66 -69.00 9.57
N ARG A 344 -12.60 -68.57 8.29
CA ARG A 344 -11.40 -68.75 7.44
C ARG A 344 -10.17 -68.09 8.06
N ASN A 345 -10.36 -66.96 8.74
CA ASN A 345 -9.30 -66.21 9.44
C ASN A 345 -9.10 -66.64 10.90
N GLY A 346 -9.66 -67.78 11.34
CA GLY A 346 -9.51 -68.33 12.70
C GLY A 346 -10.04 -67.45 13.84
N THR A 347 -10.80 -66.40 13.54
CA THR A 347 -11.29 -65.39 14.49
C THR A 347 -12.57 -65.83 15.22
N VAL A 348 -13.36 -66.72 14.60
CA VAL A 348 -14.53 -67.37 15.21
C VAL A 348 -14.52 -68.88 14.93
N PRO A 349 -15.17 -69.71 15.75
CA PRO A 349 -15.29 -71.14 15.51
C PRO A 349 -16.03 -71.46 14.20
N ALA A 350 -15.56 -72.47 13.45
CA ALA A 350 -16.11 -72.83 12.14
C ALA A 350 -17.48 -73.53 12.22
N ASP A 351 -17.76 -74.22 13.33
CA ASP A 351 -19.07 -74.79 13.68
C ASP A 351 -20.14 -73.70 13.86
N LEU A 352 -19.77 -72.53 14.42
CA LEU A 352 -20.68 -71.38 14.52
C LEU A 352 -21.02 -70.81 13.14
N ALA A 353 -20.02 -70.69 12.25
CA ALA A 353 -20.24 -70.22 10.88
C ALA A 353 -21.13 -71.19 10.09
N ALA A 354 -20.88 -72.51 10.17
CA ALA A 354 -21.72 -73.54 9.56
C ALA A 354 -23.15 -73.50 10.10
N THR A 355 -23.33 -73.51 11.43
CA THR A 355 -24.65 -73.45 12.08
C THR A 355 -25.46 -72.24 11.61
N VAL A 356 -24.83 -71.07 11.50
CA VAL A 356 -25.50 -69.87 10.98
C VAL A 356 -25.84 -70.02 9.50
N LYS A 357 -24.93 -70.55 8.69
CA LYS A 357 -25.12 -70.75 7.24
C LYS A 357 -26.29 -71.67 6.93
N ASP A 358 -26.46 -72.75 7.70
CA ASP A 358 -27.58 -73.68 7.55
C ASP A 358 -28.92 -73.01 7.90
N ILE A 359 -28.98 -72.29 9.03
CA ILE A 359 -30.17 -71.51 9.44
C ILE A 359 -30.52 -70.44 8.39
N VAL A 360 -29.52 -69.80 7.78
CA VAL A 360 -29.70 -68.78 6.74
C VAL A 360 -30.17 -69.39 5.41
N ALA A 361 -29.69 -70.57 5.03
CA ALA A 361 -30.12 -71.26 3.83
C ALA A 361 -31.62 -71.66 3.87
N GLU A 362 -32.18 -71.87 5.06
CA GLU A 362 -33.61 -72.11 5.27
C GLU A 362 -34.48 -70.82 5.30
N MET A 363 -33.90 -69.62 5.12
CA MET A 363 -34.65 -68.35 5.08
C MET A 363 -34.92 -67.86 3.64
N PRO A 364 -36.10 -68.15 3.03
CA PRO A 364 -36.41 -67.65 1.69
C PRO A 364 -36.71 -66.14 1.66
N LEU A 365 -37.24 -65.56 2.74
CA LEU A 365 -37.58 -64.14 2.87
C LEU A 365 -37.49 -63.68 4.34
N THR A 366 -36.86 -62.54 4.57
CA THR A 366 -36.66 -61.94 5.90
C THR A 366 -37.76 -60.96 6.28
N ALA A 367 -37.96 -60.70 7.58
CA ALA A 367 -38.97 -59.76 8.05
C ALA A 367 -38.71 -58.32 7.54
N LYS A 368 -37.44 -57.92 7.43
CA LYS A 368 -37.04 -56.60 6.92
C LYS A 368 -37.33 -56.42 5.43
N LEU A 369 -37.06 -57.42 4.57
CA LEU A 369 -37.41 -57.37 3.14
C LEU A 369 -38.93 -57.25 2.93
N LEU A 370 -39.69 -58.08 3.65
CA LEU A 370 -41.16 -58.04 3.63
C LEU A 370 -41.70 -56.69 4.13
N GLY A 371 -41.06 -56.11 5.14
CA GLY A 371 -41.35 -54.76 5.64
C GLY A 371 -41.07 -53.66 4.61
N LEU A 372 -39.93 -53.73 3.93
CA LEU A 372 -39.53 -52.76 2.90
C LEU A 372 -40.49 -52.79 1.70
N ASN A 373 -40.90 -53.98 1.24
CA ASN A 373 -41.93 -54.09 0.20
C ASN A 373 -43.26 -53.46 0.67
N LYS A 374 -43.75 -53.81 1.87
CA LYS A 374 -44.97 -53.19 2.45
C LYS A 374 -44.90 -51.66 2.50
N LEU A 375 -43.75 -51.10 2.88
CA LEU A 375 -43.51 -49.65 2.87
C LEU A 375 -43.57 -49.08 1.44
N ILE A 376 -42.94 -49.72 0.46
CA ILE A 376 -42.98 -49.27 -0.94
C ILE A 376 -44.40 -49.35 -1.52
N GLN A 377 -45.20 -50.38 -1.20
CA GLN A 377 -46.61 -50.44 -1.64
C GLN A 377 -47.47 -49.35 -0.96
N LYS A 378 -47.19 -49.00 0.31
CA LYS A 378 -47.81 -47.85 0.98
C LYS A 378 -47.48 -46.54 0.25
N LEU A 379 -46.20 -46.29 -0.03
CA LEU A 379 -45.73 -45.08 -0.74
C LEU A 379 -46.33 -44.97 -2.15
N LYS A 380 -46.38 -46.07 -2.91
CA LYS A 380 -47.06 -46.15 -4.21
C LYS A 380 -48.55 -45.79 -4.13
N LYS A 381 -49.23 -46.10 -3.02
CA LYS A 381 -50.65 -45.79 -2.81
C LYS A 381 -50.89 -44.35 -2.37
N GLU A 382 -49.99 -43.81 -1.53
CA GLU A 382 -50.13 -42.47 -0.95
C GLU A 382 -49.67 -41.35 -1.91
N ASN A 383 -48.64 -41.59 -2.72
CA ASN A 383 -48.13 -40.63 -3.70
C ASN A 383 -47.55 -41.36 -4.92
N PRO A 384 -48.39 -41.85 -5.86
CA PRO A 384 -47.97 -42.70 -6.97
C PRO A 384 -46.82 -42.12 -7.82
N ASP A 385 -46.87 -40.82 -8.08
CA ASP A 385 -45.95 -40.16 -9.00
C ASP A 385 -44.75 -39.52 -8.30
N GLY A 386 -44.94 -38.95 -7.11
CA GLY A 386 -43.92 -38.19 -6.40
C GLY A 386 -42.96 -39.00 -5.50
N TRP A 387 -43.21 -40.29 -5.21
CA TRP A 387 -42.31 -41.06 -4.32
C TRP A 387 -40.96 -41.38 -4.97
N ARG A 388 -39.87 -41.06 -4.26
CA ARG A 388 -38.47 -41.41 -4.58
C ARG A 388 -37.75 -41.78 -3.28
N LEU A 389 -37.25 -43.02 -3.20
CA LEU A 389 -36.72 -43.66 -1.99
C LEU A 389 -35.21 -43.89 -2.08
N VAL A 390 -34.49 -43.61 -0.98
CA VAL A 390 -33.10 -44.07 -0.76
C VAL A 390 -33.10 -45.02 0.43
N VAL A 391 -32.56 -46.23 0.22
CA VAL A 391 -32.33 -47.24 1.26
C VAL A 391 -30.83 -47.24 1.58
N PHE A 392 -30.47 -46.94 2.82
CA PHE A 392 -29.10 -47.03 3.31
C PHE A 392 -28.85 -48.35 4.04
N THR A 393 -27.67 -48.93 3.81
CA THR A 393 -27.18 -50.12 4.52
C THR A 393 -25.67 -50.06 4.74
N ILE A 394 -25.17 -50.77 5.74
CA ILE A 394 -23.72 -50.87 6.02
C ILE A 394 -23.06 -51.90 5.09
N ARG A 395 -23.79 -52.93 4.65
CA ARG A 395 -23.22 -54.15 4.06
C ARG A 395 -23.56 -54.32 2.57
N ARG A 396 -22.59 -54.80 1.78
CA ARG A 396 -22.71 -55.04 0.33
C ARG A 396 -23.60 -56.25 0.03
N GLU A 397 -23.55 -57.22 0.91
CA GLU A 397 -24.39 -58.41 0.95
C GLU A 397 -25.85 -57.99 1.06
N THR A 398 -26.19 -57.20 2.09
CA THR A 398 -27.52 -56.60 2.29
C THR A 398 -27.96 -55.74 1.10
N GLN A 399 -27.09 -54.92 0.52
CA GLN A 399 -27.39 -54.15 -0.70
C GLN A 399 -27.81 -55.07 -1.86
N THR A 400 -27.09 -56.17 -2.06
CA THR A 400 -27.35 -57.16 -3.13
C THR A 400 -28.65 -57.91 -2.88
N THR A 401 -28.91 -58.35 -1.64
CA THR A 401 -30.17 -59.00 -1.24
C THR A 401 -31.37 -58.09 -1.51
N ILE A 402 -31.29 -56.81 -1.11
CA ILE A 402 -32.38 -55.82 -1.33
C ILE A 402 -32.60 -55.58 -2.83
N GLN A 403 -31.53 -55.46 -3.62
CA GLN A 403 -31.63 -55.28 -5.07
C GLN A 403 -32.40 -56.44 -5.71
N ASN A 404 -31.90 -57.66 -5.55
CA ASN A 404 -32.47 -58.87 -6.15
C ASN A 404 -33.95 -59.06 -5.76
N PHE A 405 -34.28 -58.81 -4.49
CA PHE A 405 -35.64 -58.90 -3.98
C PHE A 405 -36.58 -57.84 -4.60
N LEU A 406 -36.16 -56.58 -4.71
CA LEU A 406 -37.01 -55.52 -5.28
C LEU A 406 -37.14 -55.61 -6.80
N GLU A 407 -36.07 -56.02 -7.50
CA GLU A 407 -36.10 -56.27 -8.95
C GLU A 407 -37.00 -57.47 -9.30
N GLY A 408 -36.97 -58.53 -8.49
CA GLY A 408 -37.93 -59.64 -8.55
C GLY A 408 -39.40 -59.22 -8.31
N HIS A 409 -39.64 -58.07 -7.67
CA HIS A 409 -40.96 -57.45 -7.52
C HIS A 409 -41.24 -56.34 -8.57
N GLY A 410 -40.49 -56.32 -9.67
CA GLY A 410 -40.72 -55.43 -10.82
C GLY A 410 -40.31 -53.97 -10.62
N LEU A 411 -39.45 -53.67 -9.63
CA LEU A 411 -38.91 -52.33 -9.41
C LEU A 411 -37.50 -52.22 -10.00
N LYS A 412 -37.21 -51.15 -10.75
CA LYS A 412 -35.84 -50.83 -11.13
C LYS A 412 -35.12 -50.14 -9.97
N VAL A 413 -33.99 -50.70 -9.56
CA VAL A 413 -33.19 -50.25 -8.43
C VAL A 413 -31.88 -49.62 -8.93
N GLY A 414 -31.54 -48.45 -8.40
CA GLY A 414 -30.23 -47.83 -8.58
C GLY A 414 -29.27 -48.28 -7.48
N ILE A 415 -28.00 -48.53 -7.82
CA ILE A 415 -26.97 -48.99 -6.88
C ILE A 415 -25.89 -47.93 -6.71
N ILE A 416 -25.64 -47.55 -5.46
CA ILE A 416 -24.56 -46.64 -5.08
C ILE A 416 -23.63 -47.35 -4.09
N ASN A 417 -22.37 -47.53 -4.45
CA ASN A 417 -21.34 -48.14 -3.59
C ASN A 417 -19.93 -47.70 -4.03
N GLY A 418 -18.90 -48.14 -3.32
CA GLY A 418 -17.50 -47.78 -3.61
C GLY A 418 -16.87 -48.40 -4.87
N ASP A 419 -17.60 -49.15 -5.72
CA ASP A 419 -17.01 -49.86 -6.87
C ASP A 419 -16.82 -48.98 -8.12
N SER A 420 -17.68 -47.98 -8.34
CA SER A 420 -17.59 -47.11 -9.53
C SER A 420 -18.31 -45.78 -9.31
N GLY A 421 -17.53 -44.69 -9.28
CA GLY A 421 -18.07 -43.33 -9.22
C GLY A 421 -18.90 -42.96 -10.46
N GLU A 422 -18.54 -43.45 -11.63
CA GLU A 422 -19.26 -43.22 -12.89
C GLU A 422 -20.66 -43.85 -12.85
N ARG A 423 -20.76 -45.13 -12.46
CA ARG A 423 -22.05 -45.82 -12.27
C ARG A 423 -22.91 -45.15 -11.20
N ASN A 424 -22.29 -44.64 -10.13
CA ASN A 424 -23.01 -43.87 -9.11
C ASN A 424 -23.58 -42.57 -9.71
N GLN A 425 -22.81 -41.82 -10.50
CA GLN A 425 -23.28 -40.61 -11.19
C GLN A 425 -24.40 -40.88 -12.20
N GLU A 426 -24.28 -41.94 -13.01
CA GLU A 426 -25.36 -42.36 -13.92
C GLU A 426 -26.63 -42.73 -13.12
N THR A 427 -26.47 -43.50 -12.04
CA THR A 427 -27.59 -43.86 -11.15
C THR A 427 -28.31 -42.63 -10.61
N ILE A 428 -27.58 -41.61 -10.15
CA ILE A 428 -28.13 -40.35 -9.64
C ILE A 428 -28.84 -39.58 -10.77
N LYS A 429 -28.28 -39.56 -12.00
CA LYS A 429 -28.91 -38.94 -13.18
C LYS A 429 -30.25 -39.60 -13.51
N LEU A 430 -30.29 -40.94 -13.60
CA LEU A 430 -31.49 -41.72 -13.91
C LEU A 430 -32.54 -41.71 -12.78
N PHE A 431 -32.13 -41.42 -11.53
CA PHE A 431 -33.01 -41.17 -10.38
C PHE A 431 -33.54 -39.71 -10.33
N ARG A 432 -32.87 -38.76 -10.99
CA ARG A 432 -33.30 -37.36 -11.14
C ARG A 432 -34.26 -37.12 -12.31
N GLU A 433 -34.24 -37.98 -13.34
CA GLU A 433 -35.19 -37.93 -14.47
C GLU A 433 -36.66 -37.81 -14.00
N THR A 434 -37.54 -37.26 -14.85
CA THR A 434 -38.97 -37.10 -14.57
C THR A 434 -39.77 -37.47 -15.82
N PRO A 435 -40.47 -38.63 -15.85
CA PRO A 435 -40.55 -39.63 -14.78
C PRO A 435 -39.19 -40.31 -14.50
N PRO A 436 -38.88 -40.67 -13.24
CA PRO A 436 -37.60 -41.28 -12.88
C PRO A 436 -37.52 -42.75 -13.32
N ARG A 437 -36.37 -43.18 -13.88
CA ARG A 437 -36.15 -44.61 -14.23
C ARG A 437 -35.88 -45.46 -13.00
N TYR A 438 -35.18 -44.91 -12.02
CA TYR A 438 -35.00 -45.51 -10.70
C TYR A 438 -35.87 -44.76 -9.69
N ARG A 439 -36.77 -45.45 -9.00
CA ARG A 439 -37.52 -44.91 -7.85
C ARG A 439 -36.96 -45.34 -6.50
N VAL A 440 -36.09 -46.34 -6.49
CA VAL A 440 -35.33 -46.79 -5.33
C VAL A 440 -33.85 -46.68 -5.67
N ILE A 441 -33.06 -46.07 -4.79
CA ILE A 441 -31.61 -46.29 -4.69
C ILE A 441 -31.34 -47.15 -3.46
N VAL A 442 -30.44 -48.13 -3.57
CA VAL A 442 -29.84 -48.80 -2.41
C VAL A 442 -28.38 -48.40 -2.33
N SER A 443 -27.96 -47.82 -1.21
CA SER A 443 -26.62 -47.26 -1.02
C SER A 443 -25.89 -47.90 0.16
N THR A 444 -24.65 -48.32 -0.06
CA THR A 444 -23.69 -48.55 1.03
C THR A 444 -23.03 -47.25 1.44
N GLU A 445 -22.58 -47.16 2.70
CA GLU A 445 -21.92 -45.98 3.28
C GLU A 445 -20.79 -45.45 2.38
N ALA A 446 -19.83 -46.31 2.03
CA ALA A 446 -18.66 -46.03 1.18
C ALA A 446 -18.98 -45.65 -0.29
N GLY A 447 -20.25 -45.59 -0.68
CA GLY A 447 -20.69 -44.97 -1.95
C GLY A 447 -21.52 -43.70 -1.78
N SER A 448 -22.05 -43.45 -0.57
CA SER A 448 -22.90 -42.28 -0.26
C SER A 448 -22.15 -41.09 0.32
N GLU A 449 -20.88 -41.24 0.67
CA GLU A 449 -20.00 -40.10 0.91
C GLU A 449 -19.99 -39.18 -0.34
N GLY A 450 -19.95 -37.86 -0.13
CA GLY A 450 -20.20 -36.83 -1.16
C GLY A 450 -21.61 -36.73 -1.78
N VAL A 451 -22.42 -37.79 -1.82
CA VAL A 451 -23.55 -37.83 -2.76
C VAL A 451 -24.74 -36.93 -2.37
N ASN A 452 -25.19 -36.10 -3.32
CA ASN A 452 -26.37 -35.24 -3.19
C ASN A 452 -27.66 -35.94 -3.70
N LEU A 453 -28.46 -36.49 -2.77
CA LEU A 453 -29.67 -37.28 -3.02
C LEU A 453 -30.99 -36.54 -2.70
N GLN A 454 -30.94 -35.21 -2.51
CA GLN A 454 -32.05 -34.33 -2.07
C GLN A 454 -33.33 -34.30 -2.94
N ILE A 455 -33.34 -35.02 -4.07
CA ILE A 455 -34.52 -35.26 -4.91
C ILE A 455 -35.41 -36.40 -4.36
N ALA A 456 -34.88 -37.20 -3.42
CA ALA A 456 -35.66 -38.17 -2.65
C ALA A 456 -36.52 -37.48 -1.58
N ASN A 457 -37.68 -38.07 -1.28
CA ASN A 457 -38.55 -37.68 -0.16
C ASN A 457 -38.67 -38.76 0.91
N VAL A 458 -38.12 -39.95 0.66
CA VAL A 458 -38.07 -41.03 1.63
C VAL A 458 -36.64 -41.54 1.79
N LEU A 459 -36.22 -41.65 3.04
CA LEU A 459 -35.02 -42.35 3.47
C LEU A 459 -35.43 -43.57 4.28
N VAL A 460 -34.78 -44.71 4.04
CA VAL A 460 -34.87 -45.91 4.87
C VAL A 460 -33.48 -46.23 5.41
N ASN A 461 -33.33 -46.25 6.73
CA ASN A 461 -32.23 -46.97 7.37
C ASN A 461 -32.68 -48.44 7.50
N TYR A 462 -32.17 -49.31 6.63
CA TYR A 462 -32.48 -50.73 6.66
C TYR A 462 -31.82 -51.40 7.87
N ASP A 463 -30.60 -50.96 8.14
CA ASP A 463 -29.81 -51.19 9.35
C ASP A 463 -29.30 -49.85 9.89
N LEU A 464 -29.54 -49.62 11.17
CA LEU A 464 -29.11 -48.42 11.88
C LEU A 464 -27.65 -48.60 12.34
N PRO A 465 -26.72 -47.74 11.92
CA PRO A 465 -25.39 -47.68 12.51
C PRO A 465 -25.51 -47.19 13.95
N TRP A 466 -24.61 -47.64 14.82
CA TRP A 466 -24.69 -47.32 16.24
C TRP A 466 -24.11 -45.94 16.55
N ASN A 467 -23.24 -45.41 15.67
CA ASN A 467 -22.81 -44.01 15.70
C ASN A 467 -23.93 -43.09 15.14
N PRO A 468 -24.49 -42.16 15.95
CA PRO A 468 -25.56 -41.26 15.51
C PRO A 468 -25.14 -40.30 14.39
N MET A 469 -23.87 -39.89 14.35
CA MET A 469 -23.35 -38.96 13.34
C MET A 469 -23.45 -39.56 11.93
N ILE A 470 -23.32 -40.88 11.79
CA ILE A 470 -23.52 -41.58 10.52
C ILE A 470 -24.99 -41.47 10.09
N VAL A 471 -25.95 -41.57 11.01
CA VAL A 471 -27.37 -41.43 10.66
C VAL A 471 -27.70 -40.01 10.24
N GLU A 472 -27.21 -39.00 10.96
CA GLU A 472 -27.38 -37.60 10.55
C GLU A 472 -26.71 -37.28 9.22
N GLN A 473 -25.56 -37.91 8.91
CA GLN A 473 -24.96 -37.79 7.58
C GLN A 473 -25.83 -38.44 6.49
N ARG A 474 -26.42 -39.62 6.73
CA ARG A 474 -27.39 -40.26 5.80
C ARG A 474 -28.60 -39.35 5.57
N ILE A 475 -29.21 -38.83 6.66
CA ILE A 475 -30.31 -37.85 6.61
C ILE A 475 -29.88 -36.62 5.81
N GLY A 476 -28.70 -36.08 6.10
CA GLY A 476 -28.08 -34.94 5.43
C GLY A 476 -27.66 -35.17 3.99
N ARG A 477 -27.78 -36.38 3.41
CA ARG A 477 -27.70 -36.59 1.94
C ARG A 477 -29.03 -36.29 1.24
N VAL A 478 -30.14 -36.29 1.97
CA VAL A 478 -31.51 -36.09 1.46
C VAL A 478 -32.11 -34.77 1.95
N GLN A 479 -32.04 -34.49 3.25
CA GLN A 479 -32.52 -33.25 3.86
C GLN A 479 -31.48 -32.13 3.66
N ARG A 480 -31.54 -31.44 2.51
CA ARG A 480 -30.68 -30.27 2.19
C ARG A 480 -31.49 -29.06 1.73
N LEU A 481 -30.87 -27.88 1.78
CA LEU A 481 -31.31 -26.69 1.05
C LEU A 481 -31.55 -27.02 -0.44
N ALA A 482 -32.56 -26.38 -1.04
CA ALA A 482 -33.04 -26.67 -2.40
C ALA A 482 -33.47 -28.14 -2.62
N SER A 483 -34.04 -28.80 -1.61
CA SER A 483 -34.98 -29.90 -1.86
C SER A 483 -36.34 -29.31 -2.27
N SER A 484 -37.00 -29.94 -3.24
CA SER A 484 -38.33 -29.54 -3.74
C SER A 484 -39.49 -30.08 -2.89
N HIS A 485 -39.20 -30.87 -1.86
CA HIS A 485 -40.21 -31.55 -1.04
C HIS A 485 -40.48 -30.78 0.25
N ALA A 486 -41.73 -30.76 0.72
CA ALA A 486 -42.09 -30.14 1.99
C ALA A 486 -41.64 -30.96 3.22
N PHE A 487 -41.55 -32.28 3.07
CA PHE A 487 -41.17 -33.20 4.12
C PHE A 487 -40.22 -34.28 3.58
N VAL A 488 -39.25 -34.69 4.40
CA VAL A 488 -38.47 -35.93 4.21
C VAL A 488 -38.90 -36.93 5.28
N SER A 489 -39.34 -38.12 4.85
CA SER A 489 -39.72 -39.21 5.76
C SER A 489 -38.53 -40.15 6.00
N ILE A 490 -38.15 -40.35 7.26
CA ILE A 490 -37.00 -41.15 7.68
C ILE A 490 -37.54 -42.40 8.38
N TYR A 491 -37.45 -43.55 7.71
CA TYR A 491 -37.91 -44.83 8.22
C TYR A 491 -36.74 -45.65 8.79
N ASN A 492 -36.78 -45.88 10.10
CA ASN A 492 -35.83 -46.71 10.83
C ASN A 492 -36.41 -48.13 10.97
N VAL A 493 -35.88 -49.11 10.24
CA VAL A 493 -36.44 -50.48 10.18
C VAL A 493 -35.90 -51.33 11.32
N THR A 494 -36.78 -51.88 12.17
CA THR A 494 -36.39 -52.62 13.37
C THR A 494 -37.13 -53.95 13.51
N LEU A 495 -36.43 -55.02 13.90
CA LEU A 495 -37.02 -56.29 14.31
C LEU A 495 -37.73 -56.11 15.67
N ARG A 496 -39.06 -56.05 15.64
CA ARG A 496 -39.93 -55.76 16.77
C ARG A 496 -39.71 -56.71 17.95
N GLY A 497 -39.58 -56.16 19.15
CA GLY A 497 -39.36 -56.95 20.37
C GLY A 497 -37.98 -57.62 20.47
N THR A 498 -37.02 -57.21 19.65
CA THR A 498 -35.60 -57.59 19.79
C THR A 498 -34.78 -56.43 20.38
N PHE A 499 -33.48 -56.65 20.61
CA PHE A 499 -32.56 -55.59 21.03
C PHE A 499 -32.48 -54.42 20.03
N GLU A 500 -32.72 -54.68 18.74
CA GLU A 500 -32.67 -53.65 17.69
C GLU A 500 -33.78 -52.62 17.88
N ASP A 501 -35.01 -53.08 18.09
CA ASP A 501 -36.16 -52.19 18.32
C ASP A 501 -36.08 -51.52 19.71
N TYR A 502 -35.73 -52.29 20.74
CA TYR A 502 -35.76 -51.80 22.12
C TYR A 502 -34.64 -50.80 22.45
N ILE A 503 -33.42 -51.04 21.97
CA ILE A 503 -32.24 -50.21 22.30
C ILE A 503 -31.90 -49.29 21.14
N VAL A 504 -31.53 -49.86 19.99
CA VAL A 504 -30.95 -49.10 18.87
C VAL A 504 -32.00 -48.15 18.27
N GLY A 505 -33.18 -48.67 17.94
CA GLY A 505 -34.28 -47.94 17.32
C GLY A 505 -34.79 -46.78 18.18
N ARG A 506 -35.05 -47.02 19.46
CA ARG A 506 -35.56 -46.00 20.40
C ARG A 506 -34.55 -44.89 20.70
N LEU A 507 -33.30 -45.24 21.02
CA LEU A 507 -32.27 -44.25 21.31
C LEU A 507 -31.96 -43.40 20.08
N MET A 508 -31.94 -44.02 18.89
CA MET A 508 -31.77 -43.31 17.61
C MET A 508 -32.98 -42.42 17.26
N GLU A 509 -34.21 -42.89 17.47
CA GLU A 509 -35.42 -42.09 17.26
C GLU A 509 -35.42 -40.85 18.17
N LYS A 510 -35.18 -41.02 19.48
CA LYS A 510 -35.05 -39.91 20.44
C LYS A 510 -33.95 -38.92 20.06
N LEU A 511 -32.76 -39.42 19.69
CA LEU A 511 -31.63 -38.56 19.34
C LEU A 511 -31.82 -37.83 18.00
N GLN A 512 -32.46 -38.46 17.00
CA GLN A 512 -32.82 -37.80 15.73
C GLN A 512 -33.95 -36.78 15.91
N MET A 513 -34.90 -37.02 16.83
CA MET A 513 -35.90 -36.02 17.20
C MET A 513 -35.29 -34.84 17.96
N ALA A 514 -34.34 -35.08 18.85
CA ALA A 514 -33.59 -34.03 19.55
C ALA A 514 -32.74 -33.19 18.56
N SER A 515 -31.99 -33.87 17.71
CA SER A 515 -31.18 -33.31 16.64
C SER A 515 -31.97 -32.41 15.68
N HIS A 516 -33.24 -32.73 15.39
CA HIS A 516 -34.01 -31.93 14.43
C HIS A 516 -34.16 -30.47 14.87
N ALA A 517 -34.39 -30.26 16.18
CA ALA A 517 -34.55 -28.93 16.76
C ALA A 517 -33.21 -28.19 16.83
N VAL A 518 -32.25 -28.76 17.56
CA VAL A 518 -30.96 -28.11 17.92
C VAL A 518 -29.98 -28.06 16.74
N GLY A 519 -30.08 -28.99 15.79
CA GLY A 519 -29.21 -29.09 14.61
C GLY A 519 -27.81 -29.67 14.85
N ASP A 520 -27.28 -29.63 16.08
CA ASP A 520 -25.97 -30.18 16.45
C ASP A 520 -26.11 -31.47 17.28
N VAL A 521 -25.53 -32.57 16.80
CA VAL A 521 -25.54 -33.89 17.49
C VAL A 521 -24.27 -34.14 18.29
N GLU A 522 -23.16 -33.48 17.96
CA GLU A 522 -21.94 -33.61 18.77
C GLU A 522 -22.16 -32.93 20.14
N ALA A 523 -22.82 -31.76 20.14
CA ALA A 523 -23.24 -31.08 21.37
C ALA A 523 -24.26 -31.89 22.19
N LEU A 524 -25.27 -32.50 21.55
CA LEU A 524 -26.25 -33.38 22.22
C LEU A 524 -25.59 -34.60 22.87
N LEU A 525 -24.61 -35.20 22.19
CA LEU A 525 -23.87 -36.35 22.70
C LEU A 525 -22.97 -35.97 23.88
N GLN A 526 -22.20 -34.89 23.75
CA GLN A 526 -21.38 -34.37 24.86
C GLN A 526 -22.22 -34.04 26.10
N GLY A 527 -23.42 -33.45 25.92
CA GLY A 527 -24.37 -33.15 27.00
C GLY A 527 -24.98 -34.38 27.70
N ALA A 528 -24.92 -35.57 27.08
CA ALA A 528 -25.36 -36.84 27.66
C ALA A 528 -24.17 -37.67 28.23
N ASP A 529 -23.09 -36.98 28.62
CA ASP A 529 -21.78 -37.56 29.00
C ASP A 529 -21.19 -38.49 27.92
N VAL A 530 -21.53 -38.30 26.65
CA VAL A 530 -21.05 -39.14 25.53
C VAL A 530 -19.95 -38.42 24.74
N GLY A 531 -18.72 -38.49 25.26
CA GLY A 531 -17.53 -38.00 24.55
C GLY A 531 -17.09 -38.91 23.39
N ASP A 532 -16.36 -38.32 22.44
CA ASP A 532 -15.53 -39.06 21.48
C ASP A 532 -14.39 -39.77 22.24
N GLY A 533 -14.18 -41.07 21.98
CA GLY A 533 -13.25 -41.93 22.73
C GLY A 533 -11.74 -41.72 22.46
N ASP A 534 -11.34 -40.53 21.98
CA ASP A 534 -10.01 -40.28 21.39
C ASP A 534 -9.00 -39.56 22.32
N GLU A 535 -9.40 -38.96 23.47
CA GLU A 535 -8.46 -38.25 24.36
C GLU A 535 -8.39 -38.71 25.84
N ASP A 536 -9.41 -39.33 26.46
CA ASP A 536 -9.29 -39.84 27.86
C ASP A 536 -10.30 -40.96 28.23
N GLY A 537 -10.00 -42.22 27.85
CA GLY A 537 -10.54 -43.45 28.45
C GLY A 537 -12.06 -43.74 28.44
N GLY A 538 -12.90 -42.81 27.97
CA GLY A 538 -14.35 -42.88 28.03
C GLY A 538 -14.97 -43.80 26.97
N SER A 539 -16.01 -44.54 27.36
CA SER A 539 -16.84 -45.33 26.45
C SER A 539 -17.72 -44.43 25.57
N GLY A 540 -17.55 -44.53 24.25
CA GLY A 540 -18.32 -43.76 23.28
C GLY A 540 -19.80 -44.19 23.20
N PHE A 541 -20.59 -43.55 22.33
CA PHE A 541 -22.00 -43.93 22.17
C PHE A 541 -22.13 -45.41 21.73
N GLU A 542 -21.28 -45.84 20.81
CA GLU A 542 -21.28 -47.22 20.28
C GLU A 542 -20.93 -48.26 21.33
N ASP A 543 -19.99 -47.98 22.25
CA ASP A 543 -19.70 -48.85 23.39
C ASP A 543 -20.91 -48.97 24.33
N ARG A 544 -21.60 -47.85 24.58
CA ARG A 544 -22.80 -47.83 25.43
C ARG A 544 -23.95 -48.62 24.81
N VAL A 545 -24.12 -48.54 23.49
CA VAL A 545 -25.07 -49.39 22.72
C VAL A 545 -24.62 -50.86 22.75
N LEU A 546 -23.33 -51.15 22.55
CA LEU A 546 -22.78 -52.50 22.62
C LEU A 546 -23.07 -53.17 23.97
N ASP A 547 -22.75 -52.50 25.08
CA ASP A 547 -22.93 -53.05 26.43
C ASP A 547 -24.42 -53.30 26.75
N LEU A 548 -25.33 -52.41 26.29
CA LEU A 548 -26.77 -52.61 26.37
C LEU A 548 -27.25 -53.81 25.52
N VAL A 549 -26.76 -53.94 24.29
CA VAL A 549 -27.14 -55.03 23.37
C VAL A 549 -26.62 -56.38 23.87
N LEU A 550 -25.38 -56.44 24.37
CA LEU A 550 -24.81 -57.64 24.99
C LEU A 550 -25.56 -58.03 26.27
N ALA A 551 -26.03 -57.05 27.07
CA ALA A 551 -26.87 -57.31 28.24
C ALA A 551 -28.26 -57.86 27.84
N ALA A 552 -28.89 -57.31 26.80
CA ALA A 552 -30.16 -57.80 26.27
C ALA A 552 -30.05 -59.23 25.72
N LEU A 553 -29.01 -59.53 24.95
CA LEU A 553 -28.73 -60.87 24.43
C LEU A 553 -28.40 -61.89 25.53
N ALA A 554 -27.84 -61.43 26.66
CA ALA A 554 -27.64 -62.24 27.86
C ALA A 554 -28.94 -62.44 28.69
N GLY A 555 -30.08 -61.88 28.28
CA GLY A 555 -31.36 -62.01 28.98
C GLY A 555 -31.46 -61.19 30.28
N LYS A 556 -30.65 -60.14 30.44
CA LYS A 556 -30.73 -59.22 31.57
C LYS A 556 -31.87 -58.20 31.37
N ASP A 557 -32.43 -57.70 32.46
CA ASP A 557 -33.30 -56.52 32.42
C ASP A 557 -32.49 -55.28 32.01
N VAL A 558 -32.75 -54.80 30.80
CA VAL A 558 -32.19 -53.59 30.20
C VAL A 558 -33.18 -52.41 30.16
N GLU A 559 -34.41 -52.59 30.67
CA GLU A 559 -35.47 -51.58 30.57
C GLU A 559 -35.10 -50.31 31.35
N ARG A 560 -34.60 -50.47 32.58
CA ARG A 560 -34.16 -49.35 33.42
C ARG A 560 -32.98 -48.57 32.81
N ALA A 561 -31.99 -49.26 32.24
CA ALA A 561 -30.81 -48.63 31.66
C ALA A 561 -31.14 -47.86 30.38
N THR A 562 -32.01 -48.42 29.53
CA THR A 562 -32.45 -47.77 28.29
C THR A 562 -33.25 -46.49 28.59
N LYS A 563 -34.17 -46.52 29.56
CA LYS A 563 -34.94 -45.33 29.99
C LYS A 563 -34.07 -44.22 30.59
N LEU A 564 -32.98 -44.57 31.26
CA LEU A 564 -32.00 -43.58 31.76
C LEU A 564 -31.27 -42.89 30.61
N ALA A 565 -30.88 -43.62 29.56
CA ALA A 565 -30.27 -43.05 28.36
C ALA A 565 -31.27 -42.21 27.54
N GLU A 566 -32.52 -42.68 27.36
CA GLU A 566 -33.60 -41.90 26.73
C GLU A 566 -33.81 -40.55 27.45
N LYS A 567 -33.86 -40.55 28.79
CA LYS A 567 -34.04 -39.33 29.58
C LYS A 567 -32.82 -38.41 29.49
N SER A 568 -31.60 -38.94 29.54
CA SER A 568 -30.37 -38.13 29.45
C SER A 568 -30.28 -37.35 28.14
N ILE A 569 -30.68 -37.96 27.01
CA ILE A 569 -30.75 -37.28 25.71
C ILE A 569 -31.82 -36.16 25.72
N GLU A 570 -32.96 -36.38 26.38
CA GLU A 570 -34.07 -35.43 26.44
C GLU A 570 -33.81 -34.27 27.41
N ASP A 571 -33.16 -34.52 28.56
CA ASP A 571 -32.67 -33.49 29.47
C ASP A 571 -31.60 -32.62 28.77
N ALA A 572 -30.63 -33.24 28.08
CA ALA A 572 -29.58 -32.52 27.34
C ALA A 572 -30.15 -31.66 26.18
N LYS A 573 -31.14 -32.18 25.45
CA LYS A 573 -31.90 -31.41 24.44
C LYS A 573 -32.53 -30.15 25.05
N LEU A 574 -33.19 -30.31 26.21
CA LEU A 574 -33.88 -29.21 26.88
C LEU A 574 -32.91 -28.17 27.48
N GLU A 575 -31.66 -28.53 27.79
CA GLU A 575 -30.61 -27.55 28.10
C GLU A 575 -30.17 -26.81 26.83
N LEU A 576 -29.83 -27.51 25.75
CA LEU A 576 -29.40 -26.90 24.49
C LEU A 576 -30.46 -25.97 23.84
N GLU A 577 -31.75 -26.30 23.91
CA GLU A 577 -32.83 -25.41 23.44
C GLU A 577 -32.95 -24.13 24.29
N ARG A 578 -32.64 -24.21 25.58
CA ARG A 578 -32.59 -23.03 26.48
C ARG A 578 -31.33 -22.20 26.25
N GLU A 579 -30.20 -22.85 26.01
CA GLU A 579 -28.97 -22.20 25.56
C GLU A 579 -29.25 -21.42 24.27
N GLU A 580 -29.78 -22.06 23.22
CA GLU A 580 -30.05 -21.40 21.93
C GLU A 580 -31.01 -20.21 22.09
N ALA A 581 -32.08 -20.35 22.89
CA ALA A 581 -32.98 -19.25 23.21
C ALA A 581 -32.28 -18.09 23.96
N ASN A 582 -31.40 -18.39 24.92
CA ASN A 582 -30.59 -17.38 25.62
C ASN A 582 -29.61 -16.68 24.65
N ILE A 583 -28.91 -17.45 23.81
CA ILE A 583 -27.98 -16.96 22.79
C ILE A 583 -28.69 -16.05 21.79
N ASN A 584 -29.89 -16.42 21.34
CA ASN A 584 -30.73 -15.61 20.45
C ASN A 584 -31.19 -14.31 21.12
N SER A 585 -31.45 -14.31 22.44
CA SER A 585 -31.75 -13.09 23.23
C SER A 585 -30.51 -12.20 23.41
N LEU A 586 -29.35 -12.80 23.71
CA LEU A 586 -28.07 -12.10 23.91
C LEU A 586 -27.59 -11.43 22.61
N LEU A 587 -27.61 -12.15 21.49
CA LEU A 587 -26.96 -11.72 20.24
C LEU A 587 -27.89 -11.10 19.19
N GLY A 588 -29.18 -11.45 19.17
CA GLY A 588 -30.10 -11.04 18.11
C GLY A 588 -29.77 -11.66 16.72
N GLY A 589 -30.24 -11.00 15.67
CA GLY A 589 -29.77 -11.18 14.29
C GLY A 589 -28.84 -10.01 13.91
N MET A 590 -27.90 -10.22 12.99
CA MET A 590 -26.80 -9.25 12.72
C MET A 590 -26.92 -8.51 11.39
N ASP A 591 -28.03 -8.66 10.66
CA ASP A 591 -28.19 -8.21 9.27
C ASP A 591 -28.12 -6.68 9.07
N GLU A 592 -28.28 -5.89 10.13
CA GLU A 592 -28.28 -4.40 10.09
C GLU A 592 -27.05 -3.75 10.76
N ALA A 593 -26.03 -4.54 11.13
CA ALA A 593 -24.83 -4.02 11.79
C ALA A 593 -23.91 -3.24 10.81
N GLU A 594 -23.94 -1.91 10.89
CA GLU A 594 -23.07 -1.05 10.08
C GLU A 594 -21.57 -1.34 10.29
N TYR A 595 -20.79 -1.21 9.21
CA TYR A 595 -19.35 -1.46 9.23
C TYR A 595 -18.60 -0.26 9.82
N ASP A 596 -18.25 -0.37 11.10
CA ASP A 596 -17.32 0.52 11.82
C ASP A 596 -15.90 0.38 11.25
N GLY A 597 -15.62 1.16 10.19
CA GLY A 597 -14.36 1.18 9.46
C GLY A 597 -14.37 2.15 8.27
N PRO A 598 -13.24 2.30 7.55
CA PRO A 598 -13.08 3.29 6.49
C PRO A 598 -13.95 2.99 5.25
N ARG A 599 -14.39 4.06 4.57
CA ARG A 599 -15.26 3.98 3.39
C ARG A 599 -14.60 3.18 2.26
N THR A 600 -15.29 2.14 1.76
CA THR A 600 -14.85 1.30 0.64
C THR A 600 -14.32 2.16 -0.52
N PRO A 601 -13.13 1.86 -1.07
CA PRO A 601 -12.53 2.70 -2.09
C PRO A 601 -13.26 2.55 -3.44
N THR A 602 -13.61 3.67 -4.07
CA THR A 602 -14.30 3.66 -5.36
C THR A 602 -13.30 3.52 -6.51
N LEU A 603 -12.92 2.28 -6.83
CA LEU A 603 -11.82 1.98 -7.76
C LEU A 603 -12.30 1.84 -9.24
N PRO A 604 -11.57 2.41 -10.21
CA PRO A 604 -11.96 2.38 -11.61
C PRO A 604 -11.71 1.01 -12.27
N ASN A 605 -12.78 0.43 -12.83
CA ASN A 605 -12.75 -0.86 -13.53
C ASN A 605 -11.65 -0.97 -14.60
N ILE A 606 -10.98 -2.12 -14.66
CA ILE A 606 -9.96 -2.42 -15.66
C ILE A 606 -10.63 -2.65 -17.03
N LYS A 607 -10.64 -1.60 -17.87
CA LYS A 607 -11.07 -1.72 -19.26
C LYS A 607 -10.02 -2.49 -20.07
N ARG A 608 -10.48 -3.48 -20.82
CA ARG A 608 -9.68 -4.35 -21.69
C ARG A 608 -9.65 -3.88 -23.14
N SER A 609 -8.55 -4.16 -23.82
CA SER A 609 -8.39 -4.00 -25.27
C SER A 609 -8.66 -5.27 -26.09
N MET A 610 -8.67 -6.45 -25.45
CA MET A 610 -8.98 -7.76 -26.04
C MET A 610 -9.78 -8.65 -25.07
N THR A 611 -10.72 -9.44 -25.59
CA THR A 611 -11.34 -10.54 -24.82
C THR A 611 -10.34 -11.66 -24.54
N PRO A 612 -10.60 -12.56 -23.56
CA PRO A 612 -9.67 -13.65 -23.25
C PRO A 612 -9.39 -14.59 -24.43
N ARG A 613 -10.39 -14.89 -25.27
CA ARG A 613 -10.23 -15.74 -26.46
C ARG A 613 -9.37 -15.06 -27.53
N GLU A 614 -9.63 -13.79 -27.84
CA GLU A 614 -8.83 -13.02 -28.81
C GLU A 614 -7.38 -12.90 -28.36
N PHE A 615 -7.16 -12.51 -27.10
CA PHE A 615 -5.82 -12.42 -26.51
C PHE A 615 -5.07 -13.75 -26.60
N ALA A 616 -5.70 -14.86 -26.18
CA ALA A 616 -5.04 -16.15 -26.16
C ALA A 616 -4.68 -16.66 -27.56
N LEU A 617 -5.57 -16.49 -28.55
CA LEU A 617 -5.29 -16.86 -29.94
C LEU A 617 -4.16 -16.02 -30.54
N ALA A 618 -4.16 -14.71 -30.32
CA ALA A 618 -3.10 -13.81 -30.78
C ALA A 618 -1.75 -14.11 -30.08
N ALA A 619 -1.78 -14.37 -28.77
CA ALA A 619 -0.61 -14.74 -27.99
C ALA A 619 0.04 -16.05 -28.45
N LEU A 620 -0.76 -17.10 -28.67
CA LEU A 620 -0.29 -18.40 -29.17
C LEU A 620 0.31 -18.25 -30.59
N LYS A 621 -0.34 -17.47 -31.47
CA LYS A 621 0.18 -17.15 -32.82
C LYS A 621 1.52 -16.38 -32.76
N PHE A 622 1.64 -15.37 -31.89
CA PHE A 622 2.88 -14.60 -31.68
C PHE A 622 4.03 -15.48 -31.15
N LEU A 623 3.71 -16.42 -30.26
CA LEU A 623 4.63 -17.43 -29.75
C LEU A 623 4.91 -18.58 -30.75
N LYS A 624 4.37 -18.50 -31.97
CA LYS A 624 4.52 -19.46 -33.08
C LYS A 624 3.96 -20.87 -32.82
N VAL A 625 3.02 -20.99 -31.89
CA VAL A 625 2.27 -22.24 -31.66
C VAL A 625 1.36 -22.50 -32.87
N GLN A 626 1.38 -23.71 -33.42
CA GLN A 626 0.48 -24.08 -34.51
C GLN A 626 -0.90 -24.41 -33.94
N LEU A 627 -1.96 -23.83 -34.51
CA LEU A 627 -3.34 -24.01 -34.08
C LEU A 627 -4.16 -24.65 -35.22
N THR A 628 -4.94 -25.69 -34.89
CA THR A 628 -5.88 -26.36 -35.82
C THR A 628 -7.25 -26.45 -35.15
N GLU A 629 -8.34 -26.08 -35.83
CA GLU A 629 -9.69 -26.30 -35.32
C GLU A 629 -10.11 -27.77 -35.45
N GLU A 630 -10.77 -28.30 -34.42
CA GLU A 630 -11.25 -29.68 -34.33
C GLU A 630 -12.79 -29.72 -34.32
N PRO A 631 -13.45 -30.79 -34.82
CA PRO A 631 -14.91 -30.81 -35.09
C PRO A 631 -15.86 -30.52 -33.92
N ASN A 632 -15.37 -30.50 -32.67
CA ASN A 632 -16.15 -30.27 -31.46
C ASN A 632 -15.95 -28.85 -30.87
N GLY A 633 -15.33 -27.92 -31.61
CA GLY A 633 -15.07 -26.54 -31.14
C GLY A 633 -13.82 -26.39 -30.26
N PHE A 634 -13.01 -27.45 -30.14
CA PHE A 634 -11.67 -27.39 -29.55
C PHE A 634 -10.64 -26.90 -30.58
N LEU A 635 -9.53 -26.34 -30.09
CA LEU A 635 -8.34 -26.09 -30.91
C LEU A 635 -7.21 -27.01 -30.48
N ARG A 636 -6.62 -27.75 -31.42
CA ARG A 636 -5.38 -28.49 -31.19
C ARG A 636 -4.20 -27.53 -31.32
N ALA A 637 -3.38 -27.46 -30.28
CA ALA A 637 -2.18 -26.63 -30.23
C ALA A 637 -0.93 -27.51 -30.26
N GLU A 638 0.02 -27.18 -31.13
CA GLU A 638 1.29 -27.91 -31.27
C GLU A 638 2.48 -26.94 -31.07
N GLU A 639 3.29 -27.21 -30.03
CA GLU A 639 4.49 -26.43 -29.66
C GLU A 639 5.63 -27.39 -29.31
N ASN A 640 6.80 -27.23 -29.95
CA ASN A 640 8.01 -28.03 -29.69
C ASN A 640 7.82 -29.56 -29.72
N GLY A 641 6.86 -30.06 -30.52
CA GLY A 641 6.50 -31.47 -30.61
C GLY A 641 5.51 -31.96 -29.53
N GLY A 642 5.23 -31.15 -28.51
CA GLY A 642 4.10 -31.34 -27.61
C GLY A 642 2.77 -31.01 -28.28
N ARG A 643 1.70 -31.68 -27.86
CA ARG A 643 0.33 -31.49 -28.35
C ARG A 643 -0.63 -31.32 -27.18
N GLU A 644 -1.44 -30.27 -27.20
CA GLU A 644 -2.57 -30.12 -26.27
C GLU A 644 -3.87 -29.75 -27.00
N TYR A 645 -5.01 -29.94 -26.32
CA TYR A 645 -6.32 -29.49 -26.80
C TYR A 645 -6.80 -28.33 -25.92
N ILE A 646 -7.00 -27.17 -26.55
CA ILE A 646 -7.36 -25.91 -25.89
C ILE A 646 -8.88 -25.71 -25.92
N ARG A 647 -9.42 -25.20 -24.81
CA ARG A 647 -10.80 -24.72 -24.66
C ARG A 647 -10.86 -23.37 -23.95
N PHE A 648 -11.90 -22.59 -24.23
CA PHE A 648 -12.08 -21.22 -23.70
C PHE A 648 -13.24 -21.08 -22.69
N ALA A 649 -14.04 -22.14 -22.49
CA ALA A 649 -15.14 -22.22 -21.54
C ALA A 649 -15.24 -23.63 -20.96
N ASP A 650 -15.91 -23.77 -19.80
CA ASP A 650 -16.42 -25.04 -19.28
C ASP A 650 -17.72 -25.44 -20.02
N PRO A 651 -18.09 -26.74 -20.04
CA PRO A 651 -17.42 -27.88 -19.40
C PRO A 651 -16.21 -28.43 -20.19
N ALA A 652 -15.47 -29.35 -19.57
CA ALA A 652 -14.50 -30.18 -20.27
C ALA A 652 -15.17 -31.39 -20.96
N ASP A 653 -14.61 -31.85 -22.07
CA ASP A 653 -14.94 -33.15 -22.67
C ASP A 653 -14.20 -34.27 -21.89
N PRO A 654 -14.91 -35.20 -21.21
CA PRO A 654 -14.27 -36.25 -20.43
C PRO A 654 -13.46 -37.24 -21.28
N ALA A 655 -13.68 -37.30 -22.61
CA ALA A 655 -12.91 -38.15 -23.51
C ALA A 655 -11.55 -37.55 -23.92
N LYS A 656 -11.28 -36.27 -23.63
CA LYS A 656 -10.03 -35.58 -24.02
C LYS A 656 -9.48 -34.70 -22.89
N ARG A 657 -8.22 -34.94 -22.50
CA ARG A 657 -7.47 -34.03 -21.60
C ARG A 657 -7.34 -32.66 -22.26
N THR A 658 -8.09 -31.69 -21.78
CA THR A 658 -8.25 -30.34 -22.37
C THR A 658 -7.81 -29.24 -21.41
N THR A 659 -7.02 -28.30 -21.90
CA THR A 659 -6.49 -27.17 -21.15
C THR A 659 -7.39 -25.95 -21.29
N LEU A 660 -7.85 -25.40 -20.16
CA LEU A 660 -8.67 -24.18 -20.12
C LEU A 660 -7.80 -22.92 -20.21
N TYR A 661 -8.02 -22.10 -21.24
CA TYR A 661 -7.40 -20.80 -21.43
C TYR A 661 -8.41 -19.66 -21.16
N ALA A 662 -8.89 -19.58 -19.91
CA ALA A 662 -9.78 -18.51 -19.42
C ALA A 662 -9.13 -17.74 -18.25
N PRO A 663 -9.58 -16.52 -17.92
CA PRO A 663 -9.00 -15.73 -16.84
C PRO A 663 -8.97 -16.49 -15.51
N GLY A 664 -7.83 -16.46 -14.82
CA GLY A 664 -7.62 -17.24 -13.59
C GLY A 664 -7.23 -18.71 -13.77
N ALA A 665 -7.31 -19.27 -14.98
CA ALA A 665 -6.75 -20.60 -15.25
C ALA A 665 -5.21 -20.51 -15.31
N PRO A 666 -4.45 -21.44 -14.69
CA PRO A 666 -2.98 -21.38 -14.68
C PRO A 666 -2.34 -21.36 -16.07
N ALA A 667 -2.94 -22.02 -17.08
CA ALA A 667 -2.47 -21.98 -18.46
C ALA A 667 -2.63 -20.59 -19.10
N PHE A 668 -3.76 -19.91 -18.85
CA PHE A 668 -3.96 -18.53 -19.30
C PHE A 668 -2.95 -17.58 -18.64
N GLN A 669 -2.73 -17.68 -17.32
CA GLN A 669 -1.77 -16.81 -16.63
C GLN A 669 -0.32 -17.08 -17.07
N ARG A 670 0.07 -18.33 -17.35
CA ARG A 670 1.37 -18.63 -17.97
C ARG A 670 1.49 -18.04 -19.38
N LEU A 671 0.42 -18.02 -20.18
CA LEU A 671 0.41 -17.38 -21.51
C LEU A 671 0.54 -15.86 -21.41
N VAL A 672 -0.20 -15.22 -20.49
CA VAL A 672 -0.08 -13.80 -20.15
C VAL A 672 1.36 -13.46 -19.75
N GLY A 673 1.94 -14.21 -18.80
CA GLY A 673 3.33 -14.03 -18.36
C GLY A 673 4.35 -14.19 -19.49
N ARG A 674 4.17 -15.16 -20.41
CA ARG A 674 5.03 -15.33 -21.60
C ARG A 674 4.98 -14.12 -22.54
N ILE A 675 3.81 -13.52 -22.75
CA ILE A 675 3.67 -12.31 -23.56
C ILE A 675 4.26 -11.10 -22.83
N VAL A 676 3.94 -10.92 -21.54
CA VAL A 676 4.45 -9.80 -20.74
C VAL A 676 5.96 -9.86 -20.55
N ALA A 677 6.57 -11.05 -20.55
CA ALA A 677 8.03 -11.21 -20.47
C ALA A 677 8.78 -10.56 -21.65
N SER A 678 8.14 -10.41 -22.83
CA SER A 678 8.80 -9.88 -24.04
C SER A 678 9.31 -8.44 -23.92
N GLY A 679 8.59 -7.56 -23.21
CA GLY A 679 8.97 -6.16 -22.97
C GLY A 679 9.09 -5.36 -24.26
N LEU A 680 7.99 -4.85 -24.82
CA LEU A 680 8.01 -4.15 -26.11
C LEU A 680 7.84 -2.63 -25.99
N HIS A 681 8.37 -1.90 -26.98
CA HIS A 681 8.09 -0.49 -27.22
C HIS A 681 7.89 -0.21 -28.72
N GLU A 682 7.14 0.85 -29.02
CA GLU A 682 6.88 1.36 -30.37
C GLU A 682 7.44 2.80 -30.44
N VAL A 683 8.79 2.90 -30.48
CA VAL A 683 9.49 4.20 -30.52
C VAL A 683 10.30 4.32 -31.80
N ASP A 684 10.00 5.36 -32.56
CA ASP A 684 10.68 5.68 -33.82
C ASP A 684 11.81 6.71 -33.60
N ASP A 685 12.96 6.43 -34.22
CA ASP A 685 14.09 7.37 -34.30
C ASP A 685 13.98 8.16 -35.61
N LEU A 686 13.71 9.46 -35.52
CA LEU A 686 13.46 10.29 -36.71
C LEU A 686 14.75 10.70 -37.45
N ASP A 687 15.88 10.81 -36.74
CA ASP A 687 17.15 11.23 -37.35
C ASP A 687 17.98 9.99 -37.74
N GLN A 688 17.86 9.54 -38.99
CA GLN A 688 18.56 8.34 -39.48
C GLN A 688 20.09 8.52 -39.62
N ASP A 689 20.52 9.68 -40.14
CA ASP A 689 21.93 10.12 -40.15
C ASP A 689 21.99 11.57 -39.66
N PRO A 690 21.95 11.79 -38.33
CA PRO A 690 21.91 13.12 -37.75
C PRO A 690 23.17 13.93 -38.05
N THR A 691 24.33 13.26 -38.18
CA THR A 691 25.62 13.89 -38.49
C THR A 691 25.62 14.47 -39.90
N ARG A 692 25.20 13.68 -40.89
CA ARG A 692 25.12 14.13 -42.29
C ARG A 692 24.06 15.20 -42.49
N ALA A 693 22.85 15.00 -41.96
CA ALA A 693 21.78 15.98 -42.09
C ALA A 693 22.16 17.33 -41.45
N SER A 694 22.82 17.31 -40.28
CA SER A 694 23.37 18.52 -39.66
C SER A 694 24.42 19.22 -40.54
N ARG A 695 25.30 18.45 -41.20
CA ARG A 695 26.30 18.98 -42.13
C ARG A 695 25.67 19.57 -43.40
N GLU A 696 24.68 18.91 -43.99
CA GLU A 696 23.93 19.41 -45.15
C GLU A 696 23.21 20.73 -44.83
N THR A 697 22.58 20.84 -43.65
CA THR A 697 21.94 22.08 -43.19
C THR A 697 22.97 23.19 -42.94
N ALA A 698 24.10 22.89 -42.30
CA ALA A 698 25.20 23.82 -42.10
C ALA A 698 25.80 24.35 -43.42
N GLN A 699 26.01 23.47 -44.40
CA GLN A 699 26.49 23.83 -45.74
C GLN A 699 25.45 24.71 -46.48
N THR A 700 24.16 24.41 -46.33
CA THR A 700 23.07 25.22 -46.90
C THR A 700 23.08 26.63 -46.31
N TRP A 701 23.18 26.77 -44.98
CA TRP A 701 23.27 28.07 -44.31
C TRP A 701 24.49 28.89 -44.75
N VAL A 702 25.67 28.27 -44.89
CA VAL A 702 26.87 28.95 -45.43
C VAL A 702 26.65 29.44 -46.87
N THR A 703 25.95 28.65 -47.68
CA THR A 703 25.67 28.98 -49.08
C THR A 703 24.68 30.14 -49.21
N GLN A 704 23.74 30.30 -48.27
CA GLN A 704 22.74 31.39 -48.28
C GLN A 704 23.36 32.80 -48.27
N PHE A 705 24.53 33.00 -47.63
CA PHE A 705 25.27 34.26 -47.66
C PHE A 705 26.45 34.29 -48.66
N GLY A 706 26.54 33.29 -49.54
CA GLY A 706 27.61 33.18 -50.53
C GLY A 706 29.00 32.97 -49.92
N GLY A 707 29.09 32.18 -48.85
CA GLY A 707 30.33 31.61 -48.34
C GLY A 707 30.62 30.23 -48.95
N HIS A 708 31.88 29.78 -48.84
CA HIS A 708 32.29 28.44 -49.24
C HIS A 708 32.49 27.59 -47.97
N PHE A 709 31.71 26.51 -47.83
CA PHE A 709 31.80 25.62 -46.65
C PHE A 709 33.12 24.84 -46.65
N THR A 710 33.88 24.91 -45.55
CA THR A 710 35.10 24.13 -45.36
C THR A 710 34.85 22.86 -44.56
N SER A 711 34.29 22.99 -43.34
CA SER A 711 34.17 21.89 -42.38
C SER A 711 33.08 22.12 -41.34
N SER A 712 32.68 21.05 -40.64
CA SER A 712 31.73 21.11 -39.52
C SER A 712 32.09 20.09 -38.44
N GLU A 713 32.10 20.52 -37.18
CA GLU A 713 32.26 19.68 -36.00
C GLU A 713 30.97 19.71 -35.15
N LEU A 714 30.55 18.59 -34.58
CA LEU A 714 29.43 18.56 -33.63
C LEU A 714 29.94 18.95 -32.23
N THR A 715 29.33 19.95 -31.59
CA THR A 715 29.72 20.42 -30.24
C THR A 715 29.05 19.61 -29.14
N ASP A 716 27.76 19.33 -29.32
CA ASP A 716 26.89 18.66 -28.36
C ASP A 716 25.58 18.26 -29.05
N ALA A 717 24.81 17.37 -28.44
CA ALA A 717 23.45 17.05 -28.87
C ALA A 717 22.58 16.77 -27.65
N ILE A 718 21.27 16.98 -27.81
CA ILE A 718 20.23 16.46 -26.92
C ILE A 718 19.30 15.55 -27.72
N ARG A 719 18.79 14.49 -27.10
CA ARG A 719 17.59 13.77 -27.57
C ARG A 719 16.37 14.37 -26.88
N LEU A 720 15.27 14.48 -27.59
CA LEU A 720 13.96 14.88 -27.10
C LEU A 720 12.98 13.75 -27.42
N PHE A 721 12.19 13.34 -26.43
CA PHE A 721 11.14 12.33 -26.58
C PHE A 721 9.77 13.00 -26.65
N ASP A 722 8.93 12.56 -27.58
CA ASP A 722 7.56 13.03 -27.78
C ASP A 722 6.64 11.82 -27.94
N GLY A 723 5.63 11.65 -27.08
CA GLY A 723 4.76 10.49 -27.09
C GLY A 723 4.14 10.13 -25.74
N SER A 724 4.12 8.85 -25.40
CA SER A 724 3.52 8.31 -24.17
C SER A 724 4.38 7.24 -23.51
N ALA A 725 4.51 7.32 -22.19
CA ALA A 725 5.08 6.29 -21.32
C ALA A 725 3.97 5.49 -20.62
N LEU A 726 4.11 4.16 -20.61
CA LEU A 726 3.18 3.24 -19.95
C LEU A 726 3.81 2.69 -18.67
N LEU A 727 3.30 3.14 -17.53
CA LEU A 727 3.75 2.72 -16.20
C LEU A 727 2.80 1.66 -15.64
N ARG A 728 3.34 0.53 -15.17
CA ARG A 728 2.64 -0.36 -14.25
C ARG A 728 2.87 0.19 -12.85
N VAL A 729 1.81 0.68 -12.21
CA VAL A 729 1.84 1.17 -10.83
C VAL A 729 1.19 0.10 -9.96
N ARG A 730 1.94 -0.42 -8.99
CA ARG A 730 1.53 -1.46 -8.06
C ARG A 730 1.52 -0.92 -6.64
N ALA A 731 0.35 -0.83 -6.05
CA ALA A 731 0.18 -0.57 -4.62
C ALA A 731 0.06 -1.89 -3.86
N THR A 732 0.80 -2.04 -2.76
CA THR A 732 0.74 -3.24 -1.90
C THR A 732 0.64 -2.87 -0.42
N VAL A 733 -0.19 -3.62 0.30
CA VAL A 733 -0.17 -3.80 1.76
C VAL A 733 0.01 -5.29 2.06
N ALA A 734 0.15 -5.71 3.32
CA ALA A 734 0.53 -7.10 3.64
C ALA A 734 -0.51 -8.17 3.25
N HIS A 735 -1.76 -7.78 3.04
CA HIS A 735 -2.89 -8.67 2.75
C HIS A 735 -3.72 -8.23 1.52
N ASP A 736 -3.32 -7.17 0.82
CA ASP A 736 -3.94 -6.76 -0.44
C ASP A 736 -2.98 -5.98 -1.38
N SER A 737 -3.31 -5.91 -2.66
CA SER A 737 -2.59 -5.12 -3.66
C SER A 737 -3.50 -4.68 -4.79
N TYR A 738 -3.24 -3.52 -5.37
CA TYR A 738 -3.92 -3.02 -6.56
C TYR A 738 -2.91 -2.62 -7.63
N GLU A 739 -3.17 -2.98 -8.89
CA GLU A 739 -2.33 -2.59 -10.00
C GLU A 739 -3.10 -1.85 -11.09
N ARG A 740 -2.45 -0.83 -11.66
CA ARG A 740 -2.94 -0.09 -12.82
C ARG A 740 -1.86 0.09 -13.88
N LEU A 741 -2.31 0.21 -15.12
CA LEU A 741 -1.52 0.82 -16.19
C LEU A 741 -1.86 2.31 -16.26
N VAL A 742 -0.89 3.16 -15.93
CA VAL A 742 -0.98 4.62 -16.04
C VAL A 742 -0.25 5.04 -17.31
N GLY A 743 -0.98 5.63 -18.25
CA GLY A 743 -0.41 6.25 -19.44
C GLY A 743 -0.08 7.71 -19.16
N VAL A 744 1.19 8.09 -19.30
CA VAL A 744 1.69 9.45 -19.09
C VAL A 744 2.10 10.03 -20.44
N HIS A 745 1.51 11.16 -20.84
CA HIS A 745 1.95 11.89 -22.02
C HIS A 745 3.28 12.61 -21.72
N CYS A 746 4.23 12.54 -22.64
CA CYS A 746 5.57 13.10 -22.49
C CYS A 746 5.82 14.12 -23.60
N GLU A 747 5.86 15.42 -23.25
CA GLU A 747 6.19 16.49 -24.19
C GLU A 747 7.71 16.73 -24.30
N ASN A 748 8.17 17.03 -25.52
CA ASN A 748 9.58 17.22 -25.87
C ASN A 748 10.30 18.33 -25.07
N GLN A 749 9.57 19.33 -24.58
CA GLN A 749 10.09 20.45 -23.78
C GLN A 749 10.65 19.95 -22.43
N ASP A 750 9.98 18.93 -21.89
CA ASP A 750 10.11 18.41 -20.54
C ASP A 750 10.85 17.06 -20.49
N HIS A 751 10.82 16.28 -21.58
CA HIS A 751 11.50 14.99 -21.72
C HIS A 751 12.67 15.09 -22.72
N ARG A 752 13.81 15.59 -22.24
CA ARG A 752 15.08 15.72 -23.00
C ARG A 752 16.31 15.23 -22.22
N THR A 753 17.36 14.81 -22.92
CA THR A 753 18.64 14.45 -22.31
C THR A 753 19.47 15.67 -21.90
N GLU A 754 20.49 15.46 -21.08
CA GLU A 754 21.63 16.38 -20.98
C GLU A 754 22.35 16.55 -22.33
N ARG A 755 23.09 17.67 -22.48
CA ARG A 755 23.89 17.97 -23.68
C ARG A 755 25.13 17.07 -23.73
N ASN A 756 25.18 16.14 -24.68
CA ASN A 756 26.29 15.20 -24.83
C ASN A 756 26.52 14.83 -26.30
N LYS A 757 27.77 14.84 -26.79
CA LYS A 757 28.12 14.42 -28.16
C LYS A 757 27.66 12.98 -28.49
N SER A 758 27.54 12.11 -27.48
CA SER A 758 27.07 10.72 -27.67
C SER A 758 25.58 10.58 -27.98
N ALA A 759 24.75 11.60 -27.70
CA ALA A 759 23.31 11.58 -27.98
C ALA A 759 23.00 11.53 -29.49
N VAL A 760 23.97 11.91 -30.33
CA VAL A 760 23.94 11.82 -31.80
C VAL A 760 23.77 10.37 -32.29
N ASN A 761 24.24 9.38 -31.54
CA ASN A 761 24.10 7.96 -31.92
C ASN A 761 22.62 7.57 -32.12
N PRO A 762 22.32 6.53 -32.93
CA PRO A 762 20.98 5.94 -32.99
C PRO A 762 20.49 5.46 -31.61
N ILE A 763 19.16 5.34 -31.43
CA ILE A 763 18.62 4.63 -30.28
C ILE A 763 18.93 3.12 -30.40
N PRO A 764 19.28 2.42 -29.30
CA PRO A 764 19.50 0.98 -29.34
C PRO A 764 18.17 0.24 -29.55
N ARG A 765 18.21 -0.95 -30.17
CA ARG A 765 17.00 -1.79 -30.39
C ARG A 765 16.35 -2.29 -29.10
N ALA A 766 17.07 -2.27 -27.99
CA ALA A 766 16.55 -2.50 -26.66
C ALA A 766 17.29 -1.64 -25.63
N PHE A 767 16.60 -1.21 -24.58
CA PHE A 767 17.15 -0.39 -23.49
C PHE A 767 16.47 -0.67 -22.15
N ASP A 768 17.20 -0.43 -21.07
CA ASP A 768 16.73 -0.48 -19.67
C ASP A 768 16.49 0.94 -19.10
N LYS A 769 17.29 1.92 -19.49
CA LYS A 769 17.32 3.28 -18.90
C LYS A 769 16.56 4.30 -19.76
N PRO A 770 15.34 4.72 -19.39
CA PRO A 770 14.52 5.63 -20.20
C PRO A 770 15.12 7.04 -20.31
N GLN A 771 15.96 7.45 -19.34
CA GLN A 771 16.72 8.70 -19.40
C GLN A 771 17.63 8.77 -20.64
N SER A 772 18.05 7.63 -21.21
CA SER A 772 18.85 7.59 -22.44
C SER A 772 18.09 8.04 -23.71
N LEU A 773 16.76 8.10 -23.64
CA LEU A 773 15.88 8.70 -24.66
C LEU A 773 15.51 10.15 -24.34
N GLY A 774 15.85 10.64 -23.14
CA GLY A 774 15.47 11.95 -22.61
C GLY A 774 14.32 11.93 -21.60
N ILE A 775 13.79 10.77 -21.24
CA ILE A 775 12.58 10.69 -20.41
C ILE A 775 12.89 11.05 -18.95
N ASP A 776 12.36 12.20 -18.50
CA ASP A 776 12.31 12.65 -17.10
C ASP A 776 11.47 11.66 -16.25
N VAL A 777 12.14 10.96 -15.32
CA VAL A 777 11.52 9.95 -14.45
C VAL A 777 10.76 10.59 -13.28
N ASP A 778 11.18 11.75 -12.79
CA ASP A 778 10.53 12.44 -11.66
C ASP A 778 9.14 12.95 -12.08
N ARG A 779 8.94 13.25 -13.37
CA ARG A 779 7.62 13.51 -13.97
C ARG A 779 6.77 12.25 -14.07
N LEU A 780 7.35 11.14 -14.55
CA LEU A 780 6.64 9.85 -14.61
C LEU A 780 6.17 9.40 -13.22
N GLN A 781 7.03 9.54 -12.20
CA GLN A 781 6.67 9.28 -10.81
C GLN A 781 5.51 10.17 -10.33
N ARG A 782 5.61 11.50 -10.53
CA ARG A 782 4.54 12.43 -10.12
C ARG A 782 3.20 12.13 -10.79
N ALA A 783 3.19 11.82 -12.09
CA ALA A 783 1.97 11.46 -12.82
C ALA A 783 1.35 10.14 -12.34
N ALA A 784 2.17 9.13 -12.04
CA ALA A 784 1.73 7.87 -11.44
C ALA A 784 1.17 8.02 -10.02
N LEU A 785 1.78 8.90 -9.21
CA LEU A 785 1.31 9.24 -7.85
C LEU A 785 -0.01 10.03 -7.86
N SER A 786 -0.42 10.58 -9.00
CA SER A 786 -1.71 11.26 -9.19
C SER A 786 -2.80 10.43 -9.88
N ASP A 787 -2.62 9.11 -10.07
CA ASP A 787 -3.73 8.26 -10.53
C ASP A 787 -4.80 8.14 -9.41
N ASP A 788 -6.06 8.42 -9.76
CA ASP A 788 -7.20 8.41 -8.83
C ASP A 788 -7.39 7.08 -8.11
N GLY A 789 -7.19 5.96 -8.81
CA GLY A 789 -7.38 4.61 -8.26
C GLY A 789 -6.25 4.21 -7.31
N ILE A 790 -5.00 4.55 -7.64
CA ILE A 790 -3.85 4.34 -6.74
C ILE A 790 -3.98 5.22 -5.49
N SER A 791 -4.45 6.46 -5.66
CA SER A 791 -4.71 7.41 -4.57
C SER A 791 -5.83 6.93 -3.65
N GLU A 792 -6.96 6.49 -4.21
CA GLU A 792 -8.15 6.04 -3.47
C GLU A 792 -7.90 4.71 -2.73
N PHE A 793 -7.14 3.78 -3.33
CA PHE A 793 -6.66 2.57 -2.65
C PHE A 793 -5.74 2.92 -1.48
N SER A 794 -4.79 3.85 -1.70
CA SER A 794 -3.85 4.28 -0.66
C SER A 794 -4.56 5.02 0.49
N ARG A 795 -5.55 5.86 0.19
CA ARG A 795 -6.42 6.52 1.18
C ARG A 795 -7.08 5.49 2.09
N PHE A 796 -7.82 4.54 1.51
CA PHE A 796 -8.55 3.51 2.27
C PHE A 796 -7.64 2.74 3.22
N TYR A 797 -6.44 2.34 2.77
CA TYR A 797 -5.51 1.59 3.60
C TYR A 797 -4.78 2.44 4.65
N LEU A 798 -4.54 3.74 4.40
CA LEU A 798 -4.01 4.65 5.42
C LEU A 798 -5.05 4.95 6.52
N GLU A 799 -6.32 5.17 6.16
CA GLU A 799 -7.41 5.28 7.14
C GLU A 799 -7.58 3.97 7.94
N ARG A 800 -7.51 2.81 7.27
CA ARG A 800 -7.57 1.50 7.93
C ARG A 800 -6.41 1.27 8.89
N ARG A 801 -5.20 1.70 8.54
CA ARG A 801 -4.04 1.67 9.42
C ARG A 801 -4.28 2.48 10.69
N GLU A 802 -4.80 3.71 10.57
CA GLU A 802 -5.11 4.55 11.73
C GLU A 802 -6.17 3.89 12.62
N HIS A 803 -7.20 3.30 12.02
CA HIS A 803 -8.24 2.55 12.73
C HIS A 803 -7.72 1.33 13.51
N GLU A 804 -6.95 0.43 12.88
CA GLU A 804 -6.45 -0.76 13.54
C GLU A 804 -5.34 -0.42 14.58
N THR A 805 -4.46 0.55 14.29
CA THR A 805 -3.38 0.95 15.23
C THR A 805 -3.89 1.61 16.52
N MET A 806 -5.01 2.33 16.47
CA MET A 806 -5.69 2.84 17.68
C MET A 806 -6.15 1.71 18.61
N ARG A 807 -6.49 0.53 18.07
CA ARG A 807 -7.03 -0.62 18.82
C ARG A 807 -5.97 -1.54 19.45
N ALA A 808 -4.68 -1.33 19.16
CA ALA A 808 -3.57 -2.02 19.81
C ALA A 808 -3.00 -1.20 20.98
N SER A 809 -2.66 -1.84 22.10
CA SER A 809 -2.02 -1.17 23.26
C SER A 809 -0.49 -1.16 23.21
N ASP A 810 0.12 -2.25 22.74
CA ASP A 810 1.58 -2.46 22.68
C ASP A 810 2.23 -1.77 21.47
N THR A 811 3.40 -1.16 21.67
CA THR A 811 4.19 -0.51 20.61
C THR A 811 4.71 -1.49 19.57
N ARG A 812 5.01 -2.75 19.94
CA ARG A 812 5.41 -3.80 18.98
C ARG A 812 4.22 -4.23 18.12
N LYS A 813 3.03 -4.44 18.72
CA LYS A 813 1.77 -4.68 17.99
C LYS A 813 1.45 -3.54 17.02
N ARG A 814 1.48 -2.28 17.50
CA ARG A 814 1.26 -1.08 16.67
C ARG A 814 2.21 -1.02 15.48
N LYS A 815 3.52 -1.13 15.70
CA LYS A 815 4.48 -1.09 14.60
C LYS A 815 4.22 -2.18 13.55
N LYS A 816 3.89 -3.42 13.97
CA LYS A 816 3.59 -4.48 13.01
C LYS A 816 2.33 -4.17 12.19
N LEU A 817 1.31 -3.53 12.78
CA LEU A 817 0.12 -3.03 12.05
C LEU A 817 0.46 -1.84 11.13
N GLU A 818 1.33 -0.93 11.56
CA GLU A 818 1.84 0.17 10.71
C GLU A 818 2.56 -0.39 9.48
N ASP A 819 3.44 -1.38 9.67
CA ASP A 819 4.20 -2.05 8.61
C ASP A 819 3.31 -2.88 7.65
N GLU A 820 2.18 -3.42 8.15
CA GLU A 820 1.23 -4.27 7.41
C GLU A 820 0.16 -3.49 6.63
N PHE A 821 -0.29 -2.34 7.14
CA PHE A 821 -1.36 -1.54 6.51
C PHE A 821 -0.85 -0.27 5.80
N THR A 822 0.42 0.14 5.96
CA THR A 822 0.98 1.25 5.17
C THR A 822 1.20 0.83 3.71
N PRO A 823 0.59 1.51 2.72
CA PRO A 823 0.80 1.22 1.31
C PRO A 823 2.27 1.43 0.88
N ARG A 824 2.74 0.57 -0.02
CA ARG A 824 4.02 0.68 -0.72
C ARG A 824 3.75 0.71 -2.22
N LEU A 825 4.45 1.58 -2.95
CA LEU A 825 4.24 1.81 -4.38
C LEU A 825 5.47 1.38 -5.19
N GLU A 826 5.28 0.40 -6.06
CA GLU A 826 6.25 -0.05 -7.06
C GLU A 826 5.81 0.45 -8.44
N LEU A 827 6.61 1.34 -9.05
CA LEU A 827 6.35 1.94 -10.35
C LEU A 827 7.31 1.33 -11.35
N THR A 828 6.81 0.56 -12.32
CA THR A 828 7.64 -0.02 -13.38
C THR A 828 7.30 0.58 -14.73
N LEU A 829 8.26 1.19 -15.42
CA LEU A 829 8.10 1.50 -16.84
C LEU A 829 8.02 0.19 -17.63
N VAL A 830 6.87 -0.08 -18.23
CA VAL A 830 6.58 -1.32 -18.96
C VAL A 830 6.35 -1.11 -20.46
N GLY A 831 6.19 0.11 -20.95
CA GLY A 831 6.10 0.36 -22.39
C GLY A 831 6.32 1.82 -22.75
N LEU A 832 6.67 2.07 -24.01
CA LEU A 832 6.79 3.39 -24.60
C LEU A 832 6.21 3.36 -26.03
N ASP A 833 5.56 4.44 -26.40
CA ASP A 833 4.94 4.70 -27.70
C ASP A 833 5.30 6.15 -28.08
N GLY A 834 5.90 6.39 -29.25
CA GLY A 834 6.25 7.76 -29.66
C GLY A 834 7.49 7.89 -30.54
N ARG A 835 8.14 9.06 -30.46
CA ARG A 835 9.21 9.48 -31.36
C ARG A 835 10.37 10.11 -30.59
N VAL A 836 11.59 9.83 -31.06
CA VAL A 836 12.82 10.51 -30.61
C VAL A 836 13.39 11.32 -31.77
N HIS A 837 13.75 12.56 -31.48
CA HIS A 837 14.53 13.41 -32.37
C HIS A 837 15.61 14.15 -31.59
N ARG A 838 16.52 14.83 -32.30
CA ARG A 838 17.66 15.54 -31.72
C ARG A 838 17.67 17.02 -32.04
N GLU A 839 18.26 17.79 -31.14
CA GLU A 839 18.81 19.10 -31.46
C GLU A 839 20.32 19.06 -31.24
N ILE A 840 21.08 19.52 -32.24
CA ILE A 840 22.52 19.29 -32.35
C ILE A 840 23.23 20.63 -32.51
N GLY A 841 24.17 20.91 -31.62
CA GLY A 841 25.10 22.02 -31.74
C GLY A 841 26.16 21.70 -32.80
N VAL A 842 26.33 22.60 -33.77
CA VAL A 842 27.27 22.44 -34.89
C VAL A 842 28.20 23.65 -34.97
N LYS A 843 29.50 23.41 -34.84
CA LYS A 843 30.54 24.39 -35.15
C LYS A 843 30.87 24.28 -36.63
N VAL A 844 30.60 25.33 -37.40
CA VAL A 844 30.77 25.37 -38.86
C VAL A 844 31.94 26.27 -39.22
N ARG A 845 32.73 25.88 -40.20
CA ARG A 845 33.81 26.69 -40.79
C ARG A 845 33.63 26.93 -42.28
N TYR A 846 33.97 28.13 -42.74
CA TYR A 846 33.78 28.58 -44.12
C TYR A 846 34.67 29.78 -44.48
N THR A 847 34.87 30.01 -45.77
CA THR A 847 35.59 31.19 -46.30
C THR A 847 34.65 32.11 -47.11
N LEU A 848 35.08 33.37 -47.32
CA LEU A 848 34.24 34.43 -47.91
C LEU A 848 34.88 35.12 -49.11
N ASN A 849 35.37 34.32 -50.08
CA ASN A 849 36.19 34.72 -51.24
C ASN A 849 37.63 35.13 -50.87
N SER A 850 38.11 34.68 -49.72
CA SER A 850 39.45 34.85 -49.16
C SER A 850 40.03 33.50 -48.74
N GLU A 851 41.33 33.42 -48.48
CA GLU A 851 41.93 32.25 -47.82
C GLU A 851 41.61 32.21 -46.31
N ASP A 852 41.26 33.36 -45.70
CA ASP A 852 40.85 33.44 -44.29
C ASP A 852 39.57 32.65 -43.98
N GLU A 853 39.66 31.76 -42.99
CA GLU A 853 38.56 30.95 -42.48
C GLU A 853 37.81 31.63 -41.33
N TYR A 854 36.49 31.50 -41.34
CA TYR A 854 35.56 31.98 -40.30
C TYR A 854 34.87 30.80 -39.63
N GLU A 855 34.62 30.91 -38.32
CA GLU A 855 33.88 29.91 -37.54
C GLU A 855 32.49 30.45 -37.13
N SER A 856 31.52 29.56 -36.87
CA SER A 856 30.18 29.90 -36.38
C SER A 856 29.55 28.74 -35.60
N LEU A 857 28.66 29.04 -34.66
CA LEU A 857 27.90 28.03 -33.90
C LEU A 857 26.42 28.06 -34.31
N LEU A 858 25.92 26.94 -34.81
CA LEU A 858 24.52 26.69 -35.12
C LEU A 858 23.90 25.70 -34.12
N VAL A 859 22.57 25.69 -34.01
CA VAL A 859 21.80 24.56 -33.47
C VAL A 859 20.85 24.09 -34.56
N VAL A 860 20.89 22.80 -34.90
CA VAL A 860 20.16 22.19 -36.00
C VAL A 860 19.31 21.03 -35.49
N ARG A 861 18.10 20.89 -36.03
CA ARG A 861 17.26 19.70 -35.89
C ARG A 861 17.40 18.86 -37.18
N PRO A 862 17.85 17.59 -37.12
CA PRO A 862 18.27 16.89 -38.34
C PRO A 862 17.15 16.42 -39.27
N HIS A 863 16.09 15.77 -38.76
CA HIS A 863 15.06 15.14 -39.59
C HIS A 863 14.22 16.11 -40.45
N ASP A 864 13.89 17.29 -39.93
CA ASP A 864 13.19 18.37 -40.64
C ASP A 864 14.16 19.40 -41.27
N LYS A 865 15.46 19.24 -41.03
CA LYS A 865 16.55 20.17 -41.38
C LYS A 865 16.36 21.60 -40.84
N ALA A 866 15.58 21.77 -39.77
CA ALA A 866 15.31 23.09 -39.20
C ALA A 866 16.53 23.69 -38.48
N LEU A 867 16.73 25.00 -38.67
CA LEU A 867 17.81 25.77 -38.07
C LEU A 867 17.31 26.47 -36.79
N ILE A 868 17.39 25.76 -35.67
CA ILE A 868 16.85 26.17 -34.35
C ILE A 868 17.59 27.40 -33.80
N ARG A 869 18.89 27.55 -34.07
CA ARG A 869 19.64 28.77 -33.74
C ARG A 869 20.77 29.03 -34.72
N ALA A 870 20.97 30.29 -35.11
CA ALA A 870 22.08 30.74 -35.93
C ALA A 870 22.55 32.15 -35.51
N PRO A 871 23.77 32.57 -35.88
CA PRO A 871 24.18 33.96 -35.80
C PRO A 871 23.34 34.87 -36.72
N GLU A 872 23.05 36.08 -36.26
CA GLU A 872 22.49 37.15 -37.08
C GLU A 872 23.42 37.54 -38.24
N LEU A 873 22.83 37.97 -39.36
CA LEU A 873 23.53 38.42 -40.56
C LEU A 873 23.40 39.94 -40.73
N SER A 874 24.50 40.61 -41.08
CA SER A 874 24.55 42.06 -41.36
C SER A 874 25.28 42.36 -42.68
N LEU A 875 24.94 43.49 -43.29
CA LEU A 875 25.51 43.93 -44.57
C LEU A 875 26.96 44.42 -44.42
N CYS A 876 27.88 43.82 -45.16
CA CYS A 876 29.24 44.33 -45.31
C CYS A 876 29.23 45.59 -46.21
N SER A 877 29.64 46.73 -45.66
CA SER A 877 29.57 48.02 -46.37
C SER A 877 30.49 48.15 -47.60
N LYS A 878 31.51 47.28 -47.75
CA LYS A 878 32.42 47.28 -48.92
C LYS A 878 32.17 46.16 -49.93
N SER A 879 31.81 44.95 -49.49
CA SER A 879 31.60 43.82 -50.42
C SER A 879 30.13 43.62 -50.82
N GLY A 880 29.18 44.33 -50.19
CA GLY A 880 27.75 44.18 -50.46
C GLY A 880 27.14 42.85 -50.02
N LYS A 881 27.92 41.91 -49.48
CA LYS A 881 27.42 40.64 -48.93
C LYS A 881 26.81 40.84 -47.55
N THR A 882 25.63 40.27 -47.32
CA THR A 882 25.03 40.11 -45.99
C THR A 882 25.56 38.83 -45.34
N VAL A 883 26.36 38.96 -44.28
CA VAL A 883 27.17 37.88 -43.68
C VAL A 883 27.03 37.83 -42.15
N PRO A 884 27.35 36.72 -41.48
CA PRO A 884 27.27 36.63 -40.02
C PRO A 884 28.04 37.76 -39.31
N ASN A 885 27.43 38.39 -38.29
CA ASN A 885 27.97 39.60 -37.64
C ASN A 885 29.45 39.45 -37.20
N GLN A 886 29.85 38.26 -36.73
CA GLN A 886 31.22 37.92 -36.32
C GLN A 886 32.27 37.86 -37.45
N CYS A 887 31.84 37.90 -38.72
CA CYS A 887 32.74 38.01 -39.87
C CYS A 887 33.19 39.45 -40.14
N LEU A 888 32.44 40.43 -39.60
CA LEU A 888 32.67 41.85 -39.77
C LEU A 888 33.57 42.41 -38.67
N ALA A 889 34.43 43.35 -39.05
CA ALA A 889 35.14 44.25 -38.16
C ALA A 889 34.88 45.69 -38.60
N ARG A 890 34.94 46.63 -37.65
CA ARG A 890 34.81 48.05 -37.96
C ARG A 890 36.13 48.55 -38.57
N CYS A 891 36.05 49.35 -39.62
CA CYS A 891 37.20 50.07 -40.15
C CYS A 891 37.52 51.27 -39.24
N ASP A 892 38.76 51.37 -38.76
CA ASP A 892 39.23 52.41 -37.83
C ASP A 892 39.45 53.79 -38.47
N VAL A 893 39.12 53.93 -39.76
CA VAL A 893 39.21 55.18 -40.54
C VAL A 893 37.83 55.64 -41.00
N THR A 894 37.04 54.75 -41.62
CA THR A 894 35.71 55.11 -42.17
C THR A 894 34.54 54.83 -41.23
N GLY A 895 34.76 54.08 -40.15
CA GLY A 895 33.71 53.64 -39.22
C GLY A 895 32.76 52.56 -39.76
N ALA A 896 32.88 52.20 -41.04
CA ALA A 896 32.04 51.20 -41.70
C ALA A 896 32.37 49.76 -41.25
N TYR A 897 31.38 48.87 -41.28
CA TYR A 897 31.58 47.45 -40.96
C TYR A 897 31.93 46.66 -42.22
N VAL A 898 33.12 46.05 -42.23
CA VAL A 898 33.71 45.37 -43.38
C VAL A 898 34.16 43.97 -42.99
N LEU A 899 34.16 43.03 -43.95
CA LEU A 899 34.76 41.70 -43.76
C LEU A 899 36.19 41.83 -43.23
N ARG A 900 36.48 41.18 -42.09
CA ARG A 900 37.75 41.31 -41.36
C ARG A 900 39.01 41.15 -42.24
N HIS A 901 38.97 40.26 -43.23
CA HIS A 901 40.10 40.00 -44.15
C HIS A 901 40.33 41.11 -45.21
N LEU A 902 39.34 41.98 -45.48
CA LEU A 902 39.49 43.11 -46.41
C LEU A 902 40.13 44.34 -45.74
N LEU A 903 40.48 44.25 -44.46
CA LEU A 903 41.13 45.30 -43.69
C LEU A 903 42.62 44.97 -43.55
N ALA A 904 43.48 45.78 -44.15
CA ALA A 904 44.89 45.78 -43.87
C ALA A 904 45.15 46.29 -42.45
N LYS A 905 46.04 45.61 -41.73
CA LYS A 905 46.54 46.05 -40.43
C LYS A 905 47.74 46.98 -40.66
N SER A 906 47.77 48.16 -40.02
CA SER A 906 49.00 48.99 -40.01
C SER A 906 50.13 48.23 -39.31
N GLU A 907 51.30 48.17 -39.93
CA GLU A 907 52.51 47.55 -39.36
C GLU A 907 53.11 48.37 -38.21
N THR A 908 52.62 49.59 -37.99
CA THR A 908 53.06 50.50 -36.92
C THR A 908 52.01 50.69 -35.83
N SER A 909 50.74 50.98 -36.16
CA SER A 909 49.68 51.20 -35.14
C SER A 909 48.79 50.00 -34.85
N GLY A 910 48.79 48.97 -35.70
CA GLY A 910 47.95 47.79 -35.54
C GLY A 910 46.45 48.00 -35.79
N ARG A 911 46.01 49.22 -36.17
CA ARG A 911 44.63 49.54 -36.57
C ARG A 911 44.25 48.87 -37.90
N LEU A 912 42.95 48.63 -38.09
CA LEU A 912 42.38 47.94 -39.25
C LEU A 912 41.73 48.93 -40.22
N ALA A 913 42.34 49.11 -41.39
CA ALA A 913 41.91 50.04 -42.43
C ALA A 913 41.83 49.37 -43.81
N LEU A 914 41.10 49.98 -44.74
CA LEU A 914 41.06 49.48 -46.12
C LEU A 914 42.41 49.76 -46.83
N PRO A 915 42.93 48.87 -47.69
CA PRO A 915 44.26 49.01 -48.29
C PRO A 915 44.52 50.34 -49.01
N GLU A 916 43.50 50.96 -49.61
CA GLU A 916 43.60 52.28 -50.26
C GLU A 916 44.04 53.43 -49.31
N PHE A 917 43.86 53.27 -47.99
CA PHE A 917 44.35 54.20 -46.97
C PHE A 917 45.78 53.90 -46.49
N THR A 918 46.47 52.91 -47.09
CA THR A 918 47.88 52.59 -46.77
C THR A 918 48.87 53.12 -47.80
N ILE A 919 50.11 53.35 -47.38
CA ILE A 919 51.27 53.81 -48.17
C ILE A 919 52.56 53.16 -47.64
N LEU A 920 53.66 53.32 -48.39
CA LEU A 920 55.00 52.85 -48.03
C LEU A 920 55.86 54.01 -47.51
N CYS A 921 56.55 53.80 -46.38
CA CYS A 921 57.49 54.78 -45.83
C CYS A 921 58.80 54.85 -46.62
N ALA A 922 59.26 56.03 -47.04
CA ALA A 922 60.52 56.19 -47.79
C ALA A 922 61.80 55.92 -46.96
N HIS A 923 61.72 55.85 -45.63
CA HIS A 923 62.85 55.54 -44.74
C HIS A 923 62.89 54.05 -44.34
N SER A 924 61.74 53.38 -44.18
CA SER A 924 61.65 52.02 -43.61
C SER A 924 61.01 50.97 -44.51
N ALA A 925 60.45 51.37 -45.67
CA ALA A 925 59.72 50.51 -46.61
C ALA A 925 58.53 49.71 -46.02
N LYS A 926 58.12 49.96 -44.77
CA LYS A 926 56.93 49.39 -44.14
C LYS A 926 55.63 49.97 -44.71
N ARG A 927 54.53 49.21 -44.59
CA ARG A 927 53.18 49.62 -44.97
C ARG A 927 52.42 50.19 -43.76
N ILE A 928 52.15 51.49 -43.83
CA ILE A 928 51.54 52.32 -42.79
C ILE A 928 50.31 53.05 -43.35
N LEU A 929 49.48 53.66 -42.51
CA LEU A 929 48.35 54.50 -42.97
C LEU A 929 48.85 55.82 -43.58
N ARG A 930 48.04 56.45 -44.43
CA ARG A 930 48.33 57.79 -44.99
C ARG A 930 48.46 58.88 -43.92
N GLU A 931 47.76 58.72 -42.80
CA GLU A 931 47.85 59.59 -41.62
C GLU A 931 49.06 59.29 -40.70
N GLU A 932 49.86 58.26 -41.03
CA GLU A 932 51.06 57.85 -40.27
C GLU A 932 52.37 58.33 -40.91
N ALA A 933 52.33 59.13 -41.98
CA ALA A 933 53.50 59.72 -42.65
C ALA A 933 53.40 61.25 -42.81
N ASP A 934 54.54 61.94 -42.85
CA ASP A 934 54.65 63.40 -43.00
C ASP A 934 56.00 63.81 -43.64
N VAL A 935 56.24 65.09 -43.85
CA VAL A 935 57.44 65.63 -44.51
C VAL A 935 58.43 66.25 -43.50
N SER A 936 59.73 65.97 -43.63
CA SER A 936 60.76 66.69 -42.84
C SER A 936 60.84 68.16 -43.27
N ALA A 937 60.72 69.06 -42.29
CA ALA A 937 60.89 70.50 -42.41
C ALA A 937 62.38 70.94 -42.41
N ILE A 938 63.34 70.00 -42.30
CA ILE A 938 64.77 70.26 -42.51
C ILE A 938 65.28 69.62 -43.81
N THR A 939 64.80 68.42 -44.21
CA THR A 939 65.32 67.70 -45.39
C THR A 939 64.34 67.51 -46.55
N GLY A 940 63.05 67.83 -46.37
CA GLY A 940 62.04 67.85 -47.45
C GLY A 940 61.51 66.49 -47.91
N LYS A 941 61.86 65.38 -47.26
CA LYS A 941 61.43 64.01 -47.65
C LYS A 941 60.21 63.53 -46.87
N LEU A 942 59.37 62.72 -47.52
CA LEU A 942 58.13 62.17 -46.96
C LEU A 942 58.38 60.81 -46.29
N VAL A 943 58.23 60.75 -44.97
CA VAL A 943 58.73 59.69 -44.07
C VAL A 943 57.65 59.34 -43.04
N SER A 944 57.65 58.10 -42.52
CA SER A 944 56.82 57.70 -41.39
C SER A 944 57.06 58.63 -40.19
N VAL A 945 55.98 59.06 -39.51
CA VAL A 945 56.05 59.96 -38.35
C VAL A 945 56.90 59.33 -37.22
N GLU A 946 57.08 58.01 -37.21
CA GLU A 946 57.95 57.30 -36.24
C GLU A 946 59.45 57.69 -36.33
N PHE A 947 59.93 58.23 -37.46
CA PHE A 947 61.32 58.69 -37.64
C PHE A 947 61.48 60.22 -37.64
N LEU A 948 60.38 60.99 -37.64
CA LEU A 948 60.41 62.44 -37.64
C LEU A 948 60.06 63.01 -36.25
N LYS A 949 61.07 63.48 -35.52
CA LYS A 949 60.82 64.18 -34.25
C LYS A 949 60.22 65.55 -34.55
N THR A 950 59.08 65.84 -33.93
CA THR A 950 58.42 67.14 -34.02
C THR A 950 58.90 67.98 -32.85
N SER A 951 59.38 69.22 -33.06
CA SER A 951 59.47 70.16 -31.92
C SER A 951 58.06 70.35 -31.42
N ALA A 952 57.78 69.86 -30.21
CA ALA A 952 56.46 70.00 -29.61
C ALA A 952 56.18 71.44 -29.10
N MET A 953 57.06 72.41 -29.40
CA MET A 953 56.80 73.85 -29.25
C MET A 953 56.50 74.50 -30.60
N SER A 954 57.43 74.43 -31.57
CA SER A 954 57.32 75.13 -32.85
C SER A 954 56.69 74.33 -34.00
N GLY A 955 56.29 73.07 -33.75
CA GLY A 955 55.50 72.22 -34.67
C GLY A 955 56.24 71.68 -35.90
N LYS A 956 57.49 72.12 -36.13
CA LYS A 956 58.34 71.66 -37.24
C LYS A 956 58.83 70.23 -36.98
N LYS A 957 58.83 69.39 -38.03
CA LYS A 957 59.24 67.99 -37.98
C LYS A 957 60.63 67.82 -38.59
N ALA A 958 61.52 67.10 -37.93
CA ALA A 958 62.90 66.93 -38.38
C ALA A 958 63.54 65.65 -37.83
N GLU A 959 64.68 65.31 -38.40
CA GLU A 959 65.57 64.24 -37.97
C GLU A 959 66.13 64.49 -36.56
N ALA A 960 66.32 63.42 -35.79
CA ALA A 960 66.46 63.46 -34.33
C ALA A 960 67.72 64.16 -33.78
N GLU A 961 68.69 64.48 -34.63
CA GLU A 961 70.00 65.04 -34.23
C GLU A 961 69.99 66.53 -33.89
N HIS A 962 68.92 67.26 -34.24
CA HIS A 962 68.82 68.71 -34.02
C HIS A 962 68.15 69.12 -32.70
N PHE A 963 67.94 68.19 -31.77
CA PHE A 963 67.13 68.40 -30.57
C PHE A 963 67.89 68.26 -29.24
N ARG A 964 67.43 68.95 -28.20
CA ARG A 964 67.79 68.76 -26.78
C ARG A 964 66.59 68.37 -25.95
N THR A 965 66.82 67.61 -24.88
CA THR A 965 65.75 67.01 -24.07
C THR A 965 65.38 67.90 -22.88
N CYS A 966 64.14 68.40 -22.84
CA CYS A 966 63.59 69.03 -21.64
C CYS A 966 63.55 68.03 -20.47
N PHE A 967 63.98 68.44 -19.27
CA PHE A 967 64.10 67.50 -18.14
C PHE A 967 62.74 66.88 -17.73
N PHE A 968 61.65 67.64 -17.79
CA PHE A 968 60.36 67.24 -17.20
C PHE A 968 59.41 66.55 -18.17
N THR A 969 59.41 66.95 -19.43
CA THR A 969 58.65 66.27 -20.48
C THR A 969 59.38 65.04 -21.00
N LYS A 970 60.72 64.98 -20.86
CA LYS A 970 61.62 64.08 -21.60
C LYS A 970 61.42 64.15 -23.11
N SER A 971 60.78 65.21 -23.58
CA SER A 971 60.54 65.50 -24.99
C SER A 971 61.67 66.37 -25.52
N GLU A 972 61.89 66.25 -26.82
CA GLU A 972 62.99 66.87 -27.53
C GLU A 972 62.54 68.14 -28.24
N PHE A 973 63.30 69.21 -28.05
CA PHE A 973 63.03 70.58 -28.49
C PHE A 973 64.25 71.16 -29.18
N LEU A 974 64.06 72.25 -29.93
CA LEU A 974 65.19 73.02 -30.44
C LEU A 974 65.91 73.68 -29.25
N THR A 975 67.22 73.88 -29.39
CA THR A 975 68.11 74.21 -28.25
C THR A 975 67.79 75.57 -27.60
N ASP A 976 67.10 76.43 -28.34
CA ASP A 976 66.64 77.78 -27.99
C ASP A 976 65.26 77.83 -27.28
N GLU A 977 64.59 76.69 -27.07
CA GLU A 977 63.20 76.63 -26.58
C GLU A 977 63.07 76.45 -25.02
N LEU A 978 64.15 76.58 -24.23
CA LEU A 978 64.25 76.11 -22.81
C LEU A 978 64.65 77.19 -21.75
N VAL A 979 64.22 76.99 -20.48
CA VAL A 979 64.34 77.88 -19.27
C VAL A 979 64.51 77.02 -17.98
N LEU A 980 64.91 77.55 -16.82
CA LEU A 980 65.26 76.78 -15.60
C LEU A 980 64.30 77.02 -14.41
N SER A 981 63.99 75.97 -13.61
CA SER A 981 62.94 75.96 -12.56
C SER A 981 63.41 76.27 -11.12
N GLU A 982 62.61 77.03 -10.37
CA GLU A 982 62.84 77.36 -8.94
C GLU A 982 62.40 76.24 -7.97
N ILE A 983 61.61 75.25 -8.42
CA ILE A 983 61.14 74.16 -7.55
C ILE A 983 62.13 73.01 -7.48
N SER A 984 62.81 72.67 -8.58
CA SER A 984 63.79 71.56 -8.56
C SER A 984 65.06 71.76 -9.40
N GLY A 985 65.34 72.99 -9.87
CA GLY A 985 66.64 73.38 -10.42
C GLY A 985 66.99 72.77 -11.79
N LYS A 986 65.99 72.41 -12.61
CA LYS A 986 66.19 71.79 -13.93
C LYS A 986 65.58 72.58 -15.07
N GLU A 987 66.06 72.27 -16.27
CA GLU A 987 65.61 72.87 -17.54
C GLU A 987 64.25 72.33 -17.99
N TYR A 988 63.35 73.26 -18.30
CA TYR A 988 62.00 73.06 -18.79
C TYR A 988 61.71 73.99 -19.99
N ARG A 989 60.55 73.86 -20.63
CA ARG A 989 60.22 74.65 -21.82
C ARG A 989 59.65 76.03 -21.48
N SER A 990 60.10 77.07 -22.17
CA SER A 990 59.79 78.47 -21.83
C SER A 990 58.29 78.79 -21.67
N ASP A 991 57.43 78.19 -22.50
CA ASP A 991 55.97 78.34 -22.52
C ASP A 991 55.22 77.34 -21.60
N GLU A 992 55.93 76.40 -20.97
CA GLU A 992 55.37 75.43 -20.04
C GLU A 992 55.57 75.81 -18.55
N GLY A 993 55.91 77.08 -18.30
CA GLY A 993 56.02 77.67 -16.97
C GLY A 993 54.69 77.79 -16.24
N MET A 994 54.74 77.71 -14.91
CA MET A 994 53.60 77.79 -14.01
C MET A 994 54.04 78.34 -12.65
N GLN A 995 53.08 78.80 -11.84
CA GLN A 995 53.32 79.47 -10.56
C GLN A 995 52.40 78.90 -9.46
N SER A 996 52.91 78.75 -8.23
CA SER A 996 52.07 78.30 -7.10
C SER A 996 51.07 79.37 -6.68
N SER A 997 49.79 78.99 -6.61
CA SER A 997 48.71 79.81 -6.05
C SER A 997 48.68 79.89 -4.52
N ALA A 998 49.68 79.31 -3.84
CA ALA A 998 49.88 79.39 -2.40
C ALA A 998 51.15 80.16 -1.99
N SER A 999 52.24 80.08 -2.75
CA SER A 999 53.53 80.74 -2.42
C SER A 999 54.13 81.65 -3.50
N GLY A 1000 53.65 81.60 -4.75
CA GLY A 1000 54.21 82.40 -5.84
C GLY A 1000 55.51 81.87 -6.47
N ARG A 1001 56.08 80.74 -6.01
CA ARG A 1001 57.23 80.07 -6.66
C ARG A 1001 56.89 79.62 -8.09
N THR A 1002 57.86 79.69 -9.01
CA THR A 1002 57.71 79.33 -10.43
C THR A 1002 58.51 78.08 -10.84
N GLY A 1003 58.05 77.38 -11.88
CA GLY A 1003 58.68 76.15 -12.37
C GLY A 1003 57.91 75.54 -13.53
N HIS A 1004 58.22 74.30 -13.91
CA HIS A 1004 57.47 73.59 -14.94
C HIS A 1004 56.09 73.19 -14.45
N LYS A 1005 55.08 73.25 -15.32
CA LYS A 1005 53.69 72.83 -15.01
C LYS A 1005 53.50 71.38 -14.54
N ARG A 1006 54.50 70.50 -14.64
CA ARG A 1006 54.50 69.14 -14.05
C ARG A 1006 55.06 69.06 -12.62
N GLU A 1007 55.75 70.11 -12.16
CA GLU A 1007 56.26 70.18 -10.78
C GLU A 1007 55.17 70.63 -9.81
N PHE A 1008 54.21 71.41 -10.28
CA PHE A 1008 52.99 71.72 -9.55
C PHE A 1008 52.00 70.57 -9.62
N ILE A 1009 51.25 70.41 -8.53
CA ILE A 1009 50.03 69.59 -8.52
C ILE A 1009 48.82 70.51 -8.42
N PHE A 1010 47.73 70.11 -9.06
CA PHE A 1010 46.49 70.88 -9.02
C PHE A 1010 45.66 70.45 -7.82
N CYS A 1011 45.31 71.41 -6.97
CA CYS A 1011 44.40 71.18 -5.85
C CYS A 1011 43.04 70.67 -6.37
N HIS A 1012 42.63 69.45 -5.99
CA HIS A 1012 41.44 68.78 -6.54
C HIS A 1012 40.15 69.64 -6.50
N GLU A 1013 39.91 70.33 -5.38
CA GLU A 1013 38.78 71.26 -5.20
C GLU A 1013 38.92 72.53 -6.05
N THR A 1014 39.95 73.35 -5.79
CA THR A 1014 40.06 74.69 -6.41
C THR A 1014 40.56 74.68 -7.86
N ARG A 1015 41.10 73.54 -8.32
CA ARG A 1015 41.82 73.34 -9.59
C ARG A 1015 42.96 74.32 -9.87
N ARG A 1016 43.48 74.99 -8.84
CA ARG A 1016 44.67 75.87 -8.94
C ARG A 1016 45.96 75.08 -8.68
N PRO A 1017 47.07 75.43 -9.35
CA PRO A 1017 48.37 74.82 -9.10
C PRO A 1017 48.94 75.25 -7.73
N ILE A 1018 49.58 74.30 -7.06
CA ILE A 1018 50.35 74.45 -5.82
C ILE A 1018 51.60 73.56 -5.89
N ALA A 1019 52.64 73.87 -5.13
CA ALA A 1019 53.83 73.02 -5.10
C ALA A 1019 53.55 71.74 -4.26
N PRO A 1020 54.30 70.62 -4.46
CA PRO A 1020 53.98 69.34 -3.82
C PRO A 1020 54.15 69.31 -2.30
N ASP A 1021 54.95 70.24 -1.77
CA ASP A 1021 55.20 70.52 -0.35
C ASP A 1021 54.10 71.40 0.29
N GLU A 1022 53.17 71.95 -0.50
CA GLU A 1022 52.08 72.84 -0.05
C GLU A 1022 50.71 72.12 0.03
N ALA A 1023 50.72 70.78 -0.10
CA ALA A 1023 49.54 69.98 -0.35
C ALA A 1023 49.29 68.90 0.72
N GLU A 1024 48.03 68.73 1.07
CA GLU A 1024 47.52 67.64 1.92
C GLU A 1024 46.82 66.59 1.05
N GLU A 1025 46.93 65.30 1.40
CA GLU A 1025 46.34 64.19 0.66
C GLU A 1025 45.15 63.57 1.39
N CYS A 1026 44.01 63.41 0.70
CA CYS A 1026 42.84 62.76 1.25
C CYS A 1026 43.09 61.25 1.45
N GLU A 1027 43.14 60.80 2.71
CA GLU A 1027 43.45 59.43 3.14
C GLU A 1027 42.45 58.33 2.69
N ILE A 1028 41.47 58.68 1.85
CA ILE A 1028 40.42 57.80 1.34
C ILE A 1028 40.34 57.82 -0.20
N THR A 1029 40.76 58.90 -0.85
CA THR A 1029 40.69 59.05 -2.32
C THR A 1029 42.06 59.22 -2.99
N GLY A 1030 43.12 59.47 -2.22
CA GLY A 1030 44.44 59.85 -2.74
C GLY A 1030 44.47 61.23 -3.41
N HIS A 1031 43.36 61.98 -3.40
CA HIS A 1031 43.28 63.30 -4.02
C HIS A 1031 44.02 64.34 -3.16
N ARG A 1032 44.95 65.06 -3.79
CA ARG A 1032 45.70 66.14 -3.15
C ARG A 1032 45.00 67.48 -3.30
N VAL A 1033 45.02 68.27 -2.24
CA VAL A 1033 44.45 69.62 -2.15
C VAL A 1033 45.43 70.56 -1.46
N ARG A 1034 45.22 71.86 -1.60
CA ARG A 1034 45.95 72.87 -0.81
C ARG A 1034 45.69 72.63 0.68
N ALA A 1035 46.74 72.81 1.49
CA ALA A 1035 46.64 72.65 2.94
C ALA A 1035 45.47 73.48 3.55
N GLY A 1036 44.72 72.86 4.46
CA GLY A 1036 43.54 73.43 5.11
C GLY A 1036 42.21 73.23 4.36
N ILE A 1037 42.17 72.41 3.30
CA ILE A 1037 40.93 72.05 2.58
C ILE A 1037 40.35 70.71 3.05
N LEU A 1038 41.16 69.81 3.61
CA LEU A 1038 40.66 68.53 4.12
C LEU A 1038 39.95 68.71 5.47
N GLU A 1039 38.80 68.06 5.60
CA GLU A 1039 38.09 67.95 6.87
C GLU A 1039 38.40 66.62 7.55
N LYS A 1040 38.50 66.65 8.88
CA LYS A 1040 38.74 65.44 9.67
C LYS A 1040 37.44 64.65 9.85
N CYS A 1041 37.37 63.43 9.33
CA CYS A 1041 36.28 62.51 9.61
C CYS A 1041 36.23 62.21 11.13
N GLU A 1042 35.21 62.68 11.83
CA GLU A 1042 35.15 62.68 13.30
C GLU A 1042 35.04 61.29 13.95
N ILE A 1043 34.89 60.24 13.15
CA ILE A 1043 34.82 58.84 13.59
C ILE A 1043 36.12 58.09 13.32
N THR A 1044 36.64 58.14 12.09
CA THR A 1044 37.88 57.42 11.72
C THR A 1044 39.16 58.23 11.94
N GLY A 1045 39.05 59.51 12.35
CA GLY A 1045 40.17 60.42 12.56
C GLY A 1045 40.91 60.87 11.29
N LYS A 1046 40.48 60.43 10.11
CA LYS A 1046 41.17 60.62 8.84
C LYS A 1046 40.89 61.97 8.18
N MET A 1047 41.88 62.59 7.57
CA MET A 1047 41.75 63.82 6.78
C MET A 1047 41.20 63.51 5.38
N VAL A 1048 40.05 64.08 5.03
CA VAL A 1048 39.29 63.70 3.82
C VAL A 1048 38.56 64.87 3.16
N LEU A 1049 38.20 64.71 1.88
CA LEU A 1049 37.46 65.74 1.13
C LEU A 1049 36.07 65.98 1.75
N PRO A 1050 35.61 67.24 1.87
CA PRO A 1050 34.29 67.60 2.40
C PRO A 1050 33.12 66.84 1.76
N ILE A 1051 33.18 66.60 0.44
CA ILE A 1051 32.16 65.89 -0.34
C ILE A 1051 32.10 64.37 -0.07
N GLY A 1052 33.15 63.79 0.51
CA GLY A 1052 33.19 62.40 0.97
C GLY A 1052 32.56 62.19 2.35
N LEU A 1053 32.33 63.28 3.08
CA LEU A 1053 31.62 63.29 4.36
C LEU A 1053 30.11 63.50 4.16
N GLU A 1054 29.33 63.02 5.12
CA GLU A 1054 27.91 63.31 5.27
C GLU A 1054 27.59 63.48 6.76
N THR A 1055 26.64 64.36 7.08
CA THR A 1055 26.37 64.81 8.44
C THR A 1055 25.33 63.91 9.11
N CYS A 1056 25.66 63.35 10.26
CA CYS A 1056 24.72 62.63 11.11
C CYS A 1056 23.67 63.58 11.68
N SER A 1057 22.39 63.37 11.34
CA SER A 1057 21.26 64.24 11.70
C SER A 1057 21.01 64.36 13.21
N LEU A 1058 21.57 63.46 14.03
CA LEU A 1058 21.42 63.49 15.51
C LEU A 1058 22.62 64.05 16.25
N THR A 1059 23.84 63.75 15.82
CA THR A 1059 25.06 64.13 16.55
C THR A 1059 25.75 65.35 15.96
N GLY A 1060 25.26 65.88 14.83
CA GLY A 1060 25.93 66.93 14.05
C GLY A 1060 27.24 66.50 13.40
N LYS A 1061 27.76 65.30 13.73
CA LYS A 1061 29.08 64.86 13.33
C LYS A 1061 29.18 64.54 11.85
N ARG A 1062 30.27 64.98 11.22
CA ARG A 1062 30.59 64.71 9.81
C ARG A 1062 31.49 63.48 9.72
N ALA A 1063 30.98 62.45 9.05
CA ALA A 1063 31.66 61.18 8.89
C ALA A 1063 31.60 60.69 7.44
N LEU A 1064 32.51 59.79 7.06
CA LEU A 1064 32.51 59.21 5.72
C LEU A 1064 31.18 58.52 5.42
N LYS A 1065 30.64 58.75 4.22
CA LYS A 1065 29.31 58.27 3.78
C LYS A 1065 29.05 56.78 4.04
N ARG A 1066 30.07 55.94 3.94
CA ARG A 1066 29.99 54.49 4.25
C ARG A 1066 29.69 54.13 5.72
N HIS A 1067 29.82 55.09 6.64
CA HIS A 1067 29.48 54.95 8.06
C HIS A 1067 28.14 55.66 8.40
N ILE A 1068 27.45 56.19 7.38
CA ILE A 1068 26.14 56.80 7.48
C ILE A 1068 25.09 55.86 6.87
N VAL A 1069 24.10 55.48 7.66
CA VAL A 1069 22.93 54.69 7.26
C VAL A 1069 21.67 55.56 7.33
N SER A 1070 20.61 55.20 6.60
CA SER A 1070 19.30 55.84 6.73
C SER A 1070 18.40 55.09 7.71
N SER A 1071 17.62 55.82 8.51
CA SER A 1071 16.46 55.24 9.19
C SER A 1071 15.45 54.73 8.16
N SER A 1072 14.98 53.51 8.35
CA SER A 1072 13.88 52.91 7.59
C SER A 1072 12.51 53.46 7.95
N LEU A 1073 12.41 54.24 9.04
CA LEU A 1073 11.16 54.80 9.55
C LEU A 1073 10.99 56.29 9.24
N SER A 1074 12.10 57.05 9.21
CA SER A 1074 12.11 58.51 9.02
C SER A 1074 13.02 59.01 7.90
N GLY A 1075 13.81 58.13 7.27
CA GLY A 1075 14.83 58.49 6.28
C GLY A 1075 16.10 59.14 6.84
N LEU A 1076 16.08 59.61 8.11
CA LEU A 1076 17.16 60.36 8.76
C LEU A 1076 18.54 59.71 8.57
N ARG A 1077 19.57 60.54 8.38
CA ARG A 1077 20.95 60.10 8.19
C ARG A 1077 21.62 59.92 9.54
N LEU A 1078 22.06 58.70 9.82
CA LEU A 1078 22.51 58.27 11.14
C LEU A 1078 23.89 57.62 11.02
N LEU A 1079 24.77 57.88 11.99
CA LEU A 1079 25.97 57.07 12.15
C LEU A 1079 25.59 55.62 12.45
N GLU A 1080 26.14 54.65 11.72
CA GLU A 1080 25.81 53.23 11.90
C GLU A 1080 26.03 52.77 13.36
N GLN A 1081 27.13 53.23 13.97
CA GLN A 1081 27.47 52.99 15.37
C GLN A 1081 26.50 53.58 16.42
N ILE A 1082 25.57 54.47 16.04
CA ILE A 1082 24.50 54.97 16.93
C ILE A 1082 23.10 54.58 16.46
N ALA A 1083 22.94 54.17 15.20
CA ALA A 1083 21.69 53.64 14.68
C ALA A 1083 21.34 52.30 15.35
N GLN A 1084 20.06 52.05 15.57
CA GLN A 1084 19.62 50.73 16.03
C GLN A 1084 19.38 49.84 14.82
N ARG A 1085 20.22 48.83 14.65
CA ARG A 1085 19.99 47.78 13.66
C ARG A 1085 18.89 46.81 14.13
N SER A 1086 18.11 46.30 13.19
CA SER A 1086 17.09 45.27 13.40
C SER A 1086 17.59 43.87 13.08
N SER A 1087 16.83 42.84 13.48
CA SER A 1087 17.08 41.44 13.10
C SER A 1087 17.15 41.20 11.58
N LYS A 1088 16.45 42.03 10.79
CA LYS A 1088 16.44 41.99 9.31
C LYS A 1088 17.45 42.94 8.66
N GLY A 1089 18.32 43.58 9.46
CA GLY A 1089 19.37 44.46 8.95
C GLY A 1089 18.96 45.90 8.63
N MET A 1090 17.67 46.26 8.77
CA MET A 1090 17.16 47.64 8.73
C MET A 1090 17.69 48.46 9.90
N PHE A 1091 17.64 49.80 9.82
CA PHE A 1091 18.11 50.72 10.87
C PHE A 1091 17.04 51.73 11.29
N CYS A 1092 17.09 52.23 12.53
CA CYS A 1092 16.32 53.40 13.00
C CYS A 1092 17.14 54.30 13.95
N ALA A 1093 16.63 55.50 14.22
CA ALA A 1093 17.25 56.46 15.13
C ALA A 1093 17.17 56.01 16.61
N PRO A 1094 18.12 56.38 17.47
CA PRO A 1094 17.96 56.41 18.93
C PRO A 1094 16.60 56.86 19.45
N SER A 1095 16.00 57.91 18.87
CA SER A 1095 14.68 58.45 19.22
C SER A 1095 13.50 57.61 18.70
N GLU A 1096 13.73 56.70 17.76
CA GLU A 1096 12.73 55.82 17.15
C GLU A 1096 12.74 54.40 17.75
N ARG A 1097 13.75 54.08 18.58
CA ARG A 1097 13.85 52.79 19.27
C ARG A 1097 12.64 52.59 20.19
N ARG A 1098 12.15 51.35 20.26
CA ARG A 1098 11.17 50.95 21.28
C ARG A 1098 11.84 50.03 22.29
N THR A 1099 11.69 50.35 23.57
CA THR A 1099 12.25 49.55 24.67
C THR A 1099 11.42 48.30 24.89
N CYS A 1100 12.08 47.14 24.84
CA CYS A 1100 11.53 45.89 25.32
C CYS A 1100 11.41 45.95 26.86
N VAL A 1101 10.19 46.03 27.38
CA VAL A 1101 9.93 46.19 28.82
C VAL A 1101 10.53 45.02 29.61
N TRP A 1102 10.44 43.79 29.07
CA TRP A 1102 10.97 42.58 29.72
C TRP A 1102 12.50 42.55 29.89
N SER A 1103 13.27 43.22 29.02
CA SER A 1103 14.75 43.12 29.05
C SER A 1103 15.47 44.47 29.18
N GLY A 1104 14.73 45.58 29.22
CA GLY A 1104 15.28 46.94 29.19
C GLY A 1104 16.00 47.32 27.89
N ARG A 1105 16.13 46.39 26.92
CA ARG A 1105 16.84 46.63 25.66
C ARG A 1105 16.02 47.56 24.76
N ALA A 1106 16.60 48.69 24.38
CA ALA A 1106 16.09 49.51 23.28
C ALA A 1106 16.37 48.78 21.95
N ALA A 1107 15.32 48.51 21.17
CA ALA A 1107 15.40 47.73 19.93
C ALA A 1107 14.69 48.44 18.77
N HIS A 1108 14.85 47.92 17.55
CA HIS A 1108 14.14 48.41 16.38
C HIS A 1108 12.64 48.09 16.52
N PRO A 1109 11.71 48.99 16.13
CA PRO A 1109 10.27 48.74 16.24
C PRO A 1109 9.80 47.44 15.56
N ASP A 1110 10.40 47.07 14.42
CA ASP A 1110 10.11 45.81 13.70
C ASP A 1110 10.43 44.55 14.50
N ASP A 1111 11.27 44.63 15.53
CA ASP A 1111 11.63 43.50 16.40
C ASP A 1111 10.80 43.47 17.70
N ILE A 1112 9.95 44.47 17.92
CA ILE A 1112 9.06 44.57 19.08
C ILE A 1112 7.66 44.09 18.71
N ARG A 1113 7.06 43.23 19.54
CA ARG A 1113 5.64 42.84 19.48
C ARG A 1113 4.93 43.21 20.79
N THR A 1114 3.62 43.34 20.74
CA THR A 1114 2.80 43.49 21.94
C THR A 1114 2.50 42.10 22.51
N CYS A 1115 2.84 41.88 23.78
CA CYS A 1115 2.48 40.68 24.51
C CYS A 1115 0.97 40.65 24.80
N GLU A 1116 0.27 39.58 24.41
CA GLU A 1116 -1.18 39.46 24.66
C GLU A 1116 -1.52 39.39 26.16
N LEU A 1117 -0.70 38.66 26.94
CA LEU A 1117 -0.93 38.47 28.37
C LEU A 1117 -0.77 39.78 29.16
N THR A 1118 0.30 40.54 28.89
CA THR A 1118 0.68 41.73 29.68
C THR A 1118 0.41 43.06 28.98
N GLY A 1119 0.04 43.07 27.71
CA GLY A 1119 -0.12 44.29 26.91
C GLY A 1119 1.19 45.06 26.63
N LEU A 1120 2.34 44.53 27.04
CA LEU A 1120 3.62 45.24 27.00
C LEU A 1120 4.37 45.05 25.69
N ALA A 1121 5.17 46.05 25.33
CA ALA A 1121 6.13 45.98 24.22
C ALA A 1121 7.31 45.07 24.61
N ILE A 1122 7.48 43.95 23.91
CA ILE A 1122 8.51 42.94 24.19
C ILE A 1122 9.20 42.55 22.89
N HIS A 1123 10.51 42.31 22.94
CA HIS A 1123 11.31 41.86 21.80
C HIS A 1123 10.97 40.41 21.45
N PHE A 1124 10.83 40.08 20.16
CA PHE A 1124 10.35 38.77 19.73
C PHE A 1124 11.21 37.61 20.24
N GLU A 1125 12.51 37.84 20.54
CA GLU A 1125 13.42 36.84 21.12
C GLU A 1125 12.94 36.25 22.46
N PHE A 1126 12.02 36.92 23.16
CA PHE A 1126 11.45 36.47 24.44
C PHE A 1126 9.99 36.01 24.34
N MET A 1127 9.49 35.75 23.12
CA MET A 1127 8.07 35.50 22.87
C MET A 1127 7.81 34.16 22.19
N THR A 1128 6.57 33.68 22.26
CA THR A 1128 6.12 32.53 21.48
C THR A 1128 6.39 32.74 19.98
N PRO A 1129 6.85 31.71 19.23
CA PRO A 1129 7.27 31.87 17.83
C PRO A 1129 6.10 32.17 16.87
N HIS A 1130 4.87 31.90 17.29
CA HIS A 1130 3.65 32.09 16.51
C HIS A 1130 2.61 32.88 17.32
N ALA A 1131 1.66 33.49 16.60
CA ALA A 1131 0.57 34.23 17.22
C ALA A 1131 -0.41 33.28 17.96
N PRO A 1132 -1.00 33.68 19.10
CA PRO A 1132 -0.79 34.96 19.78
C PRO A 1132 0.59 35.08 20.44
N TYR A 1133 1.21 36.25 20.30
CA TYR A 1133 2.54 36.51 20.85
C TYR A 1133 2.47 36.73 22.37
N ARG A 1134 3.05 35.82 23.14
CA ARG A 1134 3.04 35.81 24.62
C ARG A 1134 4.47 35.78 25.15
N LEU A 1135 4.73 36.44 26.29
CA LEU A 1135 6.02 36.41 26.97
C LEU A 1135 6.36 34.98 27.41
N GLN A 1136 7.38 34.38 26.79
CA GLN A 1136 7.66 32.95 26.86
C GLN A 1136 7.88 32.45 28.30
N PRO A 1137 8.73 33.08 29.16
CA PRO A 1137 8.90 32.63 30.55
C PRO A 1137 7.61 32.71 31.38
N LEU A 1138 6.73 33.67 31.11
CA LEU A 1138 5.48 33.86 31.86
C LEU A 1138 4.45 32.77 31.52
N ILE A 1139 4.26 32.46 30.23
CA ILE A 1139 3.33 31.40 29.83
C ILE A 1139 3.85 30.00 30.22
N GLU A 1140 5.16 29.77 30.23
CA GLU A 1140 5.78 28.54 30.77
C GLU A 1140 5.45 28.31 32.24
N MET A 1141 5.48 29.36 33.08
CA MET A 1141 5.11 29.28 34.50
C MET A 1141 3.60 29.13 34.72
N LEU A 1142 2.78 29.82 33.93
CA LEU A 1142 1.31 29.68 33.97
C LEU A 1142 0.86 28.26 33.58
N ASN A 1143 1.47 27.69 32.54
CA ASN A 1143 1.30 26.27 32.17
C ASN A 1143 1.83 25.31 33.26
N GLY A 1144 2.73 25.77 34.13
CA GLY A 1144 3.36 24.95 35.18
C GLY A 1144 4.55 24.12 34.71
N VAL A 1145 4.99 24.32 33.46
CA VAL A 1145 6.13 23.65 32.80
C VAL A 1145 7.45 24.12 33.41
N ARG A 1146 7.51 25.37 33.89
CA ARG A 1146 8.69 25.98 34.50
C ARG A 1146 8.34 26.53 35.88
N ARG A 1147 9.24 26.39 36.85
CA ARG A 1147 9.08 26.90 38.22
C ARG A 1147 10.37 27.58 38.67
N GLY A 1148 10.57 28.82 38.23
CA GLY A 1148 11.64 29.67 38.75
C GLY A 1148 11.36 30.08 40.20
N SER A 1149 12.40 30.27 40.99
CA SER A 1149 12.33 30.70 42.39
C SER A 1149 13.09 32.01 42.61
N ASP A 1150 13.00 32.95 41.66
CA ASP A 1150 13.76 34.20 41.71
C ASP A 1150 13.09 35.22 42.63
N GLY A 1151 13.88 35.97 43.40
CA GLY A 1151 13.39 37.06 44.25
C GLY A 1151 12.39 36.65 45.35
N VAL A 1152 12.57 35.46 45.94
CA VAL A 1152 11.67 34.88 46.96
C VAL A 1152 11.40 35.85 48.12
N GLU A 1153 12.38 36.65 48.50
CA GLU A 1153 12.29 37.66 49.55
C GLU A 1153 11.26 38.78 49.26
N ARG A 1154 10.86 38.93 47.98
CA ARG A 1154 9.87 39.90 47.51
C ARG A 1154 8.50 39.28 47.24
N TRP A 1155 8.35 37.96 47.30
CA TRP A 1155 7.07 37.30 47.02
C TRP A 1155 5.91 37.77 47.93
N PRO A 1156 6.11 38.11 49.22
CA PRO A 1156 5.07 38.73 50.04
C PRO A 1156 4.67 40.14 49.57
N GLU A 1157 5.63 40.94 49.11
CA GLU A 1157 5.38 42.29 48.56
C GLU A 1157 4.58 42.22 47.26
N ILE A 1158 4.97 41.30 46.36
CA ILE A 1158 4.28 41.04 45.09
C ILE A 1158 2.84 40.53 45.32
N ALA A 1159 2.64 39.60 46.27
CA ALA A 1159 1.31 39.11 46.64
C ALA A 1159 0.39 40.22 47.18
N ASN A 1160 0.94 41.15 47.96
CA ASN A 1160 0.20 42.33 48.44
C ASN A 1160 -0.15 43.27 47.27
N GLN A 1161 0.77 43.56 46.35
CA GLN A 1161 0.49 44.39 45.19
C GLN A 1161 -0.57 43.77 44.26
N LEU A 1162 -0.55 42.45 44.05
CA LEU A 1162 -1.62 41.74 43.32
C LEU A 1162 -2.98 41.84 44.02
N THR A 1163 -2.99 41.81 45.36
CA THR A 1163 -4.21 41.99 46.17
C THR A 1163 -4.81 43.38 45.96
N SER A 1164 -3.98 44.43 46.01
CA SER A 1164 -4.39 45.82 45.76
C SER A 1164 -4.83 46.07 44.32
N ALA A 1165 -4.10 45.53 43.33
CA ALA A 1165 -4.37 45.77 41.91
C ALA A 1165 -5.62 45.06 41.35
N LYS A 1166 -6.24 44.14 42.11
CA LYS A 1166 -7.44 43.38 41.71
C LYS A 1166 -8.62 43.47 42.67
N ASN A 1167 -8.54 44.30 43.73
CA ASN A 1167 -9.62 44.53 44.70
C ASN A 1167 -10.25 43.25 45.28
N GLY A 1168 -9.42 42.26 45.64
CA GLY A 1168 -9.89 41.08 46.39
C GLY A 1168 -9.13 39.79 46.09
N GLY A 1169 -9.19 38.86 47.05
CA GLY A 1169 -8.49 37.56 47.03
C GLY A 1169 -7.17 37.58 47.81
N LYS A 1170 -6.75 36.40 48.30
CA LYS A 1170 -5.39 36.18 48.82
C LYS A 1170 -4.56 35.50 47.74
N TYR A 1171 -3.46 36.14 47.34
CA TYR A 1171 -2.55 35.66 46.31
C TYR A 1171 -1.31 35.04 46.96
N ARG A 1172 -0.75 34.00 46.33
CA ARG A 1172 0.51 33.36 46.73
C ARG A 1172 1.34 33.11 45.48
N VAL A 1173 2.53 33.72 45.39
CA VAL A 1173 3.45 33.44 44.28
C VAL A 1173 3.83 31.95 44.31
N GLU A 1174 3.65 31.24 43.20
CA GLU A 1174 4.11 29.85 43.00
C GLU A 1174 5.52 29.81 42.41
N ALA A 1175 5.79 30.72 41.48
CA ALA A 1175 7.02 30.79 40.72
C ALA A 1175 7.27 32.23 40.24
N ALA A 1176 8.54 32.58 40.15
CA ALA A 1176 9.00 33.85 39.60
C ALA A 1176 10.31 33.67 38.83
N ILE A 1177 10.44 34.40 37.72
CA ILE A 1177 11.66 34.46 36.91
C ILE A 1177 12.07 35.91 36.75
N VAL A 1178 13.35 36.20 36.95
CA VAL A 1178 13.91 37.55 36.78
C VAL A 1178 14.16 37.88 35.30
N SER A 1179 13.92 39.13 34.93
CA SER A 1179 14.28 39.72 33.64
C SER A 1179 15.79 39.67 33.37
N PRO A 1180 16.25 39.60 32.11
CA PRO A 1180 17.67 39.65 31.75
C PRO A 1180 18.46 40.89 32.23
N ASN A 1181 17.78 41.96 32.67
CA ASN A 1181 18.39 43.18 33.22
C ASN A 1181 18.16 43.35 34.74
N ASN A 1182 17.65 42.33 35.43
CA ASN A 1182 17.34 42.33 36.87
C ASN A 1182 16.35 43.41 37.37
N GLN A 1183 15.62 44.11 36.48
CA GLN A 1183 14.66 45.15 36.86
C GLN A 1183 13.21 44.66 37.00
N HIS A 1184 12.85 43.53 36.39
CA HIS A 1184 11.51 42.97 36.50
C HIS A 1184 11.52 41.50 36.95
N LEU A 1185 10.39 41.05 37.50
CA LEU A 1185 10.09 39.66 37.82
C LEU A 1185 8.78 39.29 37.11
N ALA A 1186 8.83 38.33 36.19
CA ALA A 1186 7.63 37.66 35.70
C ALA A 1186 7.18 36.68 36.79
N THR A 1187 5.90 36.68 37.15
CA THR A 1187 5.39 35.90 38.28
C THR A 1187 4.14 35.12 37.90
N SER A 1188 4.05 33.89 38.40
CA SER A 1188 2.82 33.09 38.41
C SER A 1188 2.38 32.94 39.86
N SER A 1189 1.18 33.39 40.17
CA SER A 1189 0.60 33.35 41.52
C SER A 1189 -0.70 32.55 41.56
N GLU A 1190 -0.82 31.72 42.58
CA GLU A 1190 -2.06 31.05 42.94
C GLU A 1190 -3.00 32.05 43.62
N SER A 1191 -4.27 32.07 43.22
CA SER A 1191 -5.35 32.77 43.93
C SER A 1191 -6.49 31.80 44.23
N ARG A 1192 -6.98 31.80 45.47
CA ARG A 1192 -8.03 30.88 45.94
C ARG A 1192 -9.32 31.62 46.26
N ALA A 1193 -10.39 31.26 45.55
CA ALA A 1193 -11.75 31.75 45.80
C ALA A 1193 -12.64 30.65 46.41
N MET A 1194 -13.79 31.03 46.98
CA MET A 1194 -14.78 30.13 47.60
C MET A 1194 -14.15 29.11 48.56
N LEU A 1195 -13.52 29.59 49.63
CA LEU A 1195 -12.90 28.77 50.69
C LEU A 1195 -11.85 27.74 50.21
N GLY A 1196 -11.35 27.88 48.97
CA GLY A 1196 -10.36 26.98 48.37
C GLY A 1196 -10.90 26.11 47.23
N LEU A 1197 -12.22 26.09 46.99
CA LEU A 1197 -12.86 25.28 45.94
C LEU A 1197 -12.53 25.72 44.50
N ARG A 1198 -12.02 26.95 44.30
CA ARG A 1198 -11.60 27.45 42.98
C ARG A 1198 -10.20 28.03 43.06
N VAL A 1199 -9.26 27.35 42.42
CA VAL A 1199 -7.88 27.81 42.23
C VAL A 1199 -7.73 28.46 40.85
N TYR A 1200 -7.13 29.64 40.82
CA TYR A 1200 -6.76 30.36 39.60
C TYR A 1200 -5.26 30.62 39.58
N GLN A 1201 -4.68 30.64 38.38
CA GLN A 1201 -3.29 31.01 38.14
C GLN A 1201 -3.24 32.39 37.50
N VAL A 1202 -2.48 33.28 38.12
CA VAL A 1202 -2.46 34.73 37.88
C VAL A 1202 -1.07 35.13 37.42
N GLY A 1203 -0.96 35.64 36.20
CA GLY A 1203 0.30 36.02 35.58
C GLY A 1203 0.49 37.54 35.57
N ALA A 1204 1.60 38.01 36.11
CA ALA A 1204 1.91 39.44 36.15
C ALA A 1204 3.42 39.70 35.95
N LEU A 1205 3.74 40.94 35.57
CA LEU A 1205 5.10 41.46 35.57
C LEU A 1205 5.24 42.47 36.72
N TYR A 1206 6.20 42.26 37.60
CA TYR A 1206 6.52 43.16 38.71
C TYR A 1206 7.81 43.93 38.41
N ASP A 1207 7.85 45.24 38.64
CA ASP A 1207 9.06 46.06 38.57
C ASP A 1207 9.68 46.19 39.98
N VAL A 1208 10.96 45.85 40.05
CA VAL A 1208 11.77 45.80 41.28
C VAL A 1208 12.03 47.18 41.88
N SER A 1209 12.11 48.21 41.04
CA SER A 1209 12.51 49.56 41.42
C SER A 1209 11.33 50.43 41.87
N THR A 1210 10.21 50.33 41.16
CA THR A 1210 8.94 51.01 41.49
C THR A 1210 8.08 50.22 42.47
N LYS A 1211 8.45 48.96 42.75
CA LYS A 1211 7.71 48.03 43.63
C LYS A 1211 6.25 47.85 43.22
N SER A 1212 5.99 47.84 41.92
CA SER A 1212 4.64 47.87 41.34
C SER A 1212 4.44 46.83 40.23
N ILE A 1213 3.18 46.55 39.88
CA ILE A 1213 2.84 45.67 38.75
C ILE A 1213 2.78 46.50 37.47
N VAL A 1214 3.50 46.05 36.43
CA VAL A 1214 3.62 46.74 35.14
C VAL A 1214 2.82 46.00 34.07
N GLY A 1215 1.93 46.73 33.40
CA GLY A 1215 1.06 46.19 32.37
C GLY A 1215 -0.15 45.41 32.91
N ARG A 1216 -0.74 44.58 32.06
CA ARG A 1216 -1.95 43.78 32.33
C ARG A 1216 -1.61 42.57 33.22
N ILE A 1217 -2.39 42.39 34.29
CA ILE A 1217 -2.48 41.14 35.04
C ILE A 1217 -3.44 40.21 34.30
N CYS A 1218 -2.95 39.06 33.85
CA CYS A 1218 -3.74 38.00 33.23
C CYS A 1218 -4.17 36.95 34.27
N VAL A 1219 -5.36 36.35 34.10
CA VAL A 1219 -5.97 35.43 35.08
C VAL A 1219 -6.58 34.25 34.35
N GLY A 1220 -6.32 33.03 34.80
CA GLY A 1220 -6.79 31.84 34.10
C GLY A 1220 -6.75 30.57 34.95
N LYS A 1221 -6.96 29.43 34.30
CA LYS A 1221 -6.87 28.10 34.92
C LYS A 1221 -5.82 27.26 34.17
N ARG A 1222 -4.97 26.57 34.94
CA ARG A 1222 -4.04 25.55 34.43
C ARG A 1222 -4.86 24.30 34.10
N GLY A 1223 -5.05 24.00 32.82
CA GLY A 1223 -5.72 22.80 32.33
C GLY A 1223 -4.81 21.57 32.36
N LYS A 1224 -5.21 20.48 31.68
CA LYS A 1224 -4.36 19.27 31.55
C LYS A 1224 -3.11 19.50 30.70
N GLU A 1225 -3.20 20.34 29.67
CA GLU A 1225 -2.16 20.52 28.64
C GLU A 1225 -1.64 21.96 28.54
N SER A 1226 -2.49 22.95 28.83
CA SER A 1226 -2.13 24.38 28.80
C SER A 1226 -2.95 25.20 29.79
N TRP A 1227 -2.46 26.39 30.12
CA TRP A 1227 -3.19 27.42 30.85
C TRP A 1227 -4.10 28.20 29.91
N ILE A 1228 -5.36 28.37 30.33
CA ILE A 1228 -6.41 29.04 29.57
C ILE A 1228 -6.79 30.32 30.30
N GLU A 1229 -6.62 31.47 29.64
CA GLU A 1229 -7.05 32.77 30.15
C GLU A 1229 -8.58 32.82 30.27
N ILE A 1230 -9.09 33.41 31.35
CA ILE A 1230 -10.51 33.69 31.53
C ILE A 1230 -10.77 35.13 31.04
N ALA A 1231 -11.70 35.27 30.09
CA ALA A 1231 -11.94 36.55 29.44
C ALA A 1231 -12.67 37.56 30.36
N ARG A 1232 -11.98 38.67 30.64
CA ARG A 1232 -12.41 39.89 31.36
C ARG A 1232 -13.06 39.69 32.74
#